data_AF-A0A976LGR0-F1
#
_entry.id   AF-A0A976LGR0-F1
#
_cell.length_a   1.000
_cell.length_b   1.000
_cell.length_c   1.000
_cell.angle_alpha   90.00
_cell.angle_beta   90.00
_cell.angle_gamma   90.00
#
_symmetry.space_group_name_H-M   'P 1'
#
loop_
_entity.id
_entity.type
_entity.pdbx_description
1 polymer ?
#
loop_
_entity_poly.entity_id
_entity_poly.type
_entity_poly.pdbx_seq_one_letter_code
_entity_poly.pdbx_strand_id
1 'polypeptide(L)'
;MVSRCVSVVASRTPGDAVVGSVPQNFRVGNVFPKMVSFSYGTRATVFVSLLMFSMLPAHAAPASKENLNTLGVAMIPKDAAFVSCTLRLQEQIDLIAGSNAVAAIKNLPAVARALAELEEQQSQPGSPLSMIATFMELPENQEAVELLTNMVASDVFVYGEPSCIKVLDLLKKLQSATQKASVLEMIKGSAENGLGGFEGLNNSDAEEEMEEDDEDDAAVASKRRFQLARFQPADDEEQLSAQEIQSKIIIQTLADNLDAIMVPDIVWGFKTSKLETGKKQLNRLEQLVKLFTQGQPQIAERFERKELENGEVFTLTVSGDMLPLGAIDPSQFGNNIEGFDKVIDRLKELNFVLALGYIGDRVVISIGNSVDHLNKLVLADGKSKGLLFTKPFAPLLEIPSRKFTGISYISDDLAEALAPSSADIRLMLDVSEKLIESADLPAEAAKDAERGLQKIVKGYEKLLPKPGPWMAFSFLGDQGYEGYSWSWSENLFLDASKRLELLEHVGGAPLAAIVYRTKTDSTLFEELVSLGGMIVNFSEKYLVSKASEDDQEKFQTFSKTFGPLVEKLTDIFRKNILPSMKDGQVGLVLDSKSKVTRLHKELPASDEPLPLLEPAIVVGLSDAKLFREGLSDLFVLADDLVTAVQKMDGNTVPENYKIPEPEKTKIANGTVWSFNIDKSGIDSQIQPAIAVTTNAAIFSLVPKQAERLLAQATLETGSEISDFQMPLAAAATLDFSGVIDFIEPWFIYVARYVSVQQQNGEVDSSLELDADTEEGMVRDVLQQSPVVFDALRTLRAATAETTRKSDAWVTHWKNVIRDIPASTRK
;
A
#
# COMPACT_ATOMS: atom_id res chain seq x y z
N MET A 1 -8.50 2.16 -24.41
CA MET A 1 -7.76 1.65 -25.60
C MET A 1 -6.27 1.41 -25.33
N VAL A 2 -5.63 2.06 -24.34
CA VAL A 2 -4.20 1.91 -24.01
C VAL A 2 -3.78 0.47 -23.57
N SER A 3 -4.71 -0.37 -23.11
CA SER A 3 -4.41 -1.72 -22.62
C SER A 3 -4.27 -2.82 -23.70
N ARG A 4 -4.42 -2.53 -25.02
CA ARG A 4 -4.45 -3.57 -26.07
C ARG A 4 -3.24 -3.64 -27.00
N CYS A 5 -2.32 -2.67 -26.99
CA CYS A 5 -1.13 -2.70 -27.85
C CYS A 5 0.04 -3.56 -27.31
N VAL A 6 -0.01 -4.00 -26.04
CA VAL A 6 1.07 -4.79 -25.41
C VAL A 6 0.90 -6.32 -25.61
N SER A 7 -0.22 -6.77 -26.18
CA SER A 7 -0.62 -8.20 -26.16
C SER A 7 -0.45 -8.96 -27.49
N VAL A 8 0.10 -8.36 -28.56
CA VAL A 8 0.00 -8.92 -29.93
C VAL A 8 1.35 -9.33 -30.55
N VAL A 9 2.43 -9.42 -29.75
CA VAL A 9 3.77 -9.85 -30.25
C VAL A 9 4.10 -11.32 -29.92
N ALA A 10 3.32 -11.98 -29.05
CA ALA A 10 3.68 -13.28 -28.47
C ALA A 10 3.15 -14.53 -29.21
N SER A 11 2.72 -14.45 -30.48
CA SER A 11 2.23 -15.64 -31.21
C SER A 11 2.39 -15.60 -32.74
N ARG A 12 3.48 -16.18 -33.25
CA ARG A 12 3.53 -17.07 -34.45
C ARG A 12 4.98 -17.37 -34.91
N THR A 13 5.48 -18.56 -34.55
CA THR A 13 6.34 -19.39 -35.43
C THR A 13 6.42 -20.82 -34.89
N PRO A 14 5.97 -21.84 -35.64
CA PRO A 14 6.16 -23.25 -35.29
C PRO A 14 7.23 -23.94 -36.16
N GLY A 15 7.86 -24.99 -35.61
CA GLY A 15 8.48 -26.08 -36.39
C GLY A 15 9.99 -26.28 -36.23
N ASP A 16 10.35 -27.27 -35.39
CA ASP A 16 11.48 -28.24 -35.53
C ASP A 16 12.94 -27.70 -35.66
N ALA A 17 14.01 -28.20 -35.01
CA ALA A 17 14.27 -29.21 -33.96
C ALA A 17 15.79 -29.09 -33.57
N VAL A 18 16.39 -29.63 -32.49
CA VAL A 18 15.93 -30.40 -31.31
C VAL A 18 17.00 -30.35 -30.17
N VAL A 19 16.55 -30.32 -28.90
CA VAL A 19 17.22 -30.73 -27.63
C VAL A 19 18.62 -30.20 -27.23
N GLY A 20 18.61 -29.40 -26.15
CA GLY A 20 19.68 -29.24 -25.16
C GLY A 20 19.11 -28.53 -23.92
N SER A 21 18.86 -29.25 -22.83
CA SER A 21 17.98 -28.80 -21.73
C SER A 21 18.58 -27.72 -20.82
N VAL A 22 17.89 -26.58 -20.71
CA VAL A 22 18.12 -25.54 -19.68
C VAL A 22 16.93 -25.55 -18.70
N PRO A 23 17.15 -25.53 -17.37
CA PRO A 23 16.06 -25.60 -16.39
C PRO A 23 15.15 -24.36 -16.40
N GLN A 24 13.84 -24.59 -16.24
CA GLN A 24 12.74 -23.65 -16.54
C GLN A 24 12.55 -22.45 -15.58
N ASN A 25 13.50 -22.14 -14.69
CA ASN A 25 13.32 -21.16 -13.61
C ASN A 25 14.00 -19.79 -13.84
N PHE A 26 14.15 -19.35 -15.10
CA PHE A 26 14.70 -18.03 -15.43
C PHE A 26 13.61 -16.98 -15.71
N ARG A 27 13.00 -16.41 -14.66
CA ARG A 27 12.14 -15.23 -14.77
C ARG A 27 12.98 -13.95 -14.64
N VAL A 28 12.94 -13.09 -15.66
CA VAL A 28 13.60 -11.77 -15.70
C VAL A 28 12.84 -10.74 -14.85
N GLY A 29 12.68 -11.02 -13.56
CA GLY A 29 11.94 -10.18 -12.60
C GLY A 29 12.58 -10.07 -11.21
N ASN A 30 13.77 -10.64 -11.02
CA ASN A 30 14.44 -10.76 -9.72
C ASN A 30 15.84 -10.12 -9.69
N VAL A 31 16.03 -8.95 -10.30
CA VAL A 31 17.28 -8.17 -10.19
C VAL A 31 16.99 -6.68 -9.92
N PHE A 32 16.45 -6.39 -8.73
CA PHE A 32 16.71 -5.15 -7.99
C PHE A 32 16.46 -5.44 -6.49
N PRO A 33 17.45 -5.27 -5.60
CA PRO A 33 17.43 -5.95 -4.30
C PRO A 33 16.62 -5.25 -3.21
N LYS A 34 16.10 -6.09 -2.32
CA LYS A 34 15.59 -5.77 -0.98
C LYS A 34 16.61 -4.92 -0.18
N MET A 35 16.49 -3.60 -0.15
CA MET A 35 17.28 -2.80 0.81
C MET A 35 16.69 -1.44 1.24
N VAL A 36 15.38 -1.35 1.49
CA VAL A 36 14.84 -0.41 2.50
C VAL A 36 13.63 -1.04 3.21
N SER A 37 13.81 -1.43 4.48
CA SER A 37 12.72 -1.91 5.34
C SER A 37 12.05 -0.74 6.06
N PHE A 38 11.08 -0.09 5.41
CA PHE A 38 10.17 0.84 6.08
C PHE A 38 9.04 0.06 6.78
N SER A 39 8.76 0.39 8.04
CA SER A 39 7.76 -0.29 8.86
C SER A 39 6.34 -0.19 8.28
N TYR A 40 5.55 -1.26 8.45
CA TYR A 40 4.18 -1.36 7.91
C TYR A 40 3.25 -0.22 8.37
N GLY A 41 3.45 0.34 9.58
CA GLY A 41 2.67 1.47 10.07
C GLY A 41 2.81 2.74 9.22
N THR A 42 3.97 2.97 8.59
CA THR A 42 4.19 4.13 7.71
C THR A 42 3.60 3.90 6.31
N ARG A 43 3.56 2.64 5.86
CA ARG A 43 3.00 2.26 4.55
C ARG A 43 1.51 2.58 4.47
N ALA A 44 0.73 2.33 5.52
CA ALA A 44 -0.71 2.58 5.52
C ALA A 44 -1.04 4.07 5.25
N THR A 45 -0.37 5.00 5.92
CA THR A 45 -0.63 6.44 5.76
C THR A 45 -0.21 6.97 4.38
N VAL A 46 0.87 6.44 3.81
CA VAL A 46 1.38 6.87 2.48
C VAL A 46 0.60 6.21 1.33
N PHE A 47 0.21 4.93 1.43
CA PHE A 47 -0.61 4.27 0.39
C PHE A 47 -2.05 4.82 0.33
N VAL A 48 -2.66 5.15 1.47
CA VAL A 48 -3.98 5.81 1.49
C VAL A 48 -3.91 7.22 0.88
N SER A 49 -2.76 7.90 0.99
CA SER A 49 -2.54 9.19 0.31
C SER A 49 -2.36 9.03 -1.22
N LEU A 50 -1.72 7.95 -1.67
CA LEU A 50 -1.53 7.64 -3.10
C LEU A 50 -2.80 7.16 -3.81
N LEU A 51 -3.68 6.43 -3.11
CA LEU A 51 -4.96 5.96 -3.65
C LEU A 51 -6.04 7.05 -3.80
N MET A 52 -5.79 8.26 -3.27
CA MET A 52 -6.71 9.41 -3.40
C MET A 52 -6.42 10.31 -4.61
N PHE A 53 -5.43 9.97 -5.46
CA PHE A 53 -5.12 10.71 -6.69
C PHE A 53 -6.05 10.35 -7.87
N SER A 54 -7.35 10.64 -7.73
CA SER A 54 -8.24 10.81 -8.88
C SER A 54 -8.11 12.24 -9.41
N MET A 55 -7.22 12.42 -10.39
CA MET A 55 -6.92 13.72 -11.01
C MET A 55 -7.93 14.06 -12.11
N LEU A 56 -8.60 15.21 -12.03
CA LEU A 56 -9.59 15.66 -13.02
C LEU A 56 -9.50 17.20 -13.23
N PRO A 57 -9.20 17.74 -14.43
CA PRO A 57 -9.19 19.19 -14.63
C PRO A 57 -10.56 19.86 -14.39
N ALA A 58 -10.54 20.97 -13.65
CA ALA A 58 -11.73 21.75 -13.30
C ALA A 58 -11.49 23.26 -13.41
N HIS A 59 -12.28 23.95 -14.24
CA HIS A 59 -12.41 25.41 -14.23
C HIS A 59 -13.58 25.82 -13.32
N ALA A 60 -13.37 26.78 -12.42
CA ALA A 60 -14.37 27.17 -11.43
C ALA A 60 -15.50 28.05 -12.01
N ALA A 61 -16.68 27.44 -12.25
CA ALA A 61 -17.96 28.17 -12.33
C ALA A 61 -18.39 28.70 -10.93
N PRO A 62 -19.20 29.77 -10.82
CA PRO A 62 -19.50 30.41 -9.53
C PRO A 62 -20.14 29.49 -8.48
N ALA A 63 -19.82 29.72 -7.21
CA ALA A 63 -20.19 28.84 -6.11
C ALA A 63 -21.68 28.91 -5.73
N SER A 64 -22.40 27.81 -5.92
CA SER A 64 -23.67 27.52 -5.25
C SER A 64 -23.44 27.23 -3.76
N LYS A 65 -24.20 27.85 -2.86
CA LYS A 65 -24.18 27.48 -1.43
C LYS A 65 -24.80 26.09 -1.24
N GLU A 66 -23.96 25.08 -1.14
CA GLU A 66 -24.30 23.70 -0.80
C GLU A 66 -24.65 23.57 0.70
N ASN A 67 -25.79 22.96 0.99
CA ASN A 67 -26.25 22.70 2.36
C ASN A 67 -25.98 21.23 2.70
N LEU A 68 -25.02 20.95 3.58
CA LEU A 68 -24.63 19.60 3.99
C LEU A 68 -25.82 18.74 4.47
N ASN A 69 -26.86 19.37 5.06
CA ASN A 69 -28.09 18.69 5.47
C ASN A 69 -28.95 18.15 4.32
N THR A 70 -28.59 18.43 3.06
CA THR A 70 -29.26 17.94 1.84
C THR A 70 -28.43 16.91 1.07
N LEU A 71 -27.25 16.56 1.60
CA LEU A 71 -26.34 15.56 1.04
C LEU A 71 -26.60 14.18 1.64
N GLY A 72 -26.18 13.13 0.91
CA GLY A 72 -26.36 11.74 1.33
C GLY A 72 -25.75 11.41 2.69
N VAL A 73 -24.62 12.04 3.01
CA VAL A 73 -23.93 11.88 4.30
C VAL A 73 -24.80 12.28 5.52
N ALA A 74 -25.80 13.14 5.33
CA ALA A 74 -26.74 13.52 6.39
C ALA A 74 -27.78 12.42 6.70
N MET A 75 -27.94 11.42 5.81
CA MET A 75 -28.83 10.28 5.99
C MET A 75 -28.15 9.07 6.66
N ILE A 76 -26.83 9.10 6.82
CA ILE A 76 -26.07 7.95 7.30
C ILE A 76 -26.20 7.86 8.83
N PRO A 77 -26.48 6.67 9.40
CA PRO A 77 -26.58 6.49 10.83
C PRO A 77 -25.22 6.66 11.54
N LYS A 78 -25.24 7.10 12.80
CA LYS A 78 -24.03 7.42 13.58
C LYS A 78 -23.08 6.25 13.84
N ASP A 79 -23.56 5.01 13.71
CA ASP A 79 -22.83 3.75 13.93
C ASP A 79 -22.26 3.16 12.63
N ALA A 80 -22.31 3.89 11.51
CA ALA A 80 -21.67 3.47 10.26
C ALA A 80 -20.17 3.19 10.46
N ALA A 81 -19.70 2.02 10.00
CA ALA A 81 -18.30 1.59 10.08
C ALA A 81 -17.41 2.39 9.12
N PHE A 82 -17.91 2.64 7.90
CA PHE A 82 -17.25 3.50 6.91
C PHE A 82 -18.27 4.26 6.06
N VAL A 83 -17.82 5.34 5.44
CA VAL A 83 -18.55 6.07 4.40
C VAL A 83 -17.60 6.45 3.26
N SER A 84 -18.10 6.37 2.02
CA SER A 84 -17.56 7.09 0.88
C SER A 84 -18.69 7.80 0.13
N CYS A 85 -18.56 9.10 -0.08
CA CYS A 85 -19.46 9.91 -0.90
C CYS A 85 -18.71 10.47 -2.11
N THR A 86 -19.32 10.36 -3.28
CA THR A 86 -18.90 11.01 -4.52
C THR A 86 -19.94 12.07 -4.87
N LEU A 87 -19.50 13.32 -4.99
CA LEU A 87 -20.36 14.49 -5.16
C LEU A 87 -20.03 15.21 -6.47
N ARG A 88 -21.04 15.75 -7.15
CA ARG A 88 -20.89 16.60 -8.36
C ARG A 88 -20.14 15.92 -9.52
N LEU A 89 -20.23 14.59 -9.63
CA LEU A 89 -19.47 13.81 -10.61
C LEU A 89 -19.71 14.26 -12.07
N GLN A 90 -20.94 14.64 -12.41
CA GLN A 90 -21.26 15.18 -13.75
C GLN A 90 -20.53 16.50 -14.01
N GLU A 91 -20.53 17.44 -13.06
CA GLU A 91 -19.79 18.71 -13.20
C GLU A 91 -18.29 18.46 -13.35
N GLN A 92 -17.74 17.50 -12.58
CA GLN A 92 -16.35 17.09 -12.72
C GLN A 92 -16.08 16.50 -14.12
N ILE A 93 -16.92 15.57 -14.62
CA ILE A 93 -16.78 14.97 -15.95
C ILE A 93 -16.90 16.02 -17.07
N ASP A 94 -17.86 16.93 -16.98
CA ASP A 94 -18.10 17.98 -17.99
C ASP A 94 -16.91 18.93 -18.11
N LEU A 95 -16.28 19.28 -16.99
CA LEU A 95 -15.08 20.14 -16.97
C LEU A 95 -13.87 19.46 -17.63
N ILE A 96 -13.70 18.15 -17.47
CA ILE A 96 -12.66 17.37 -18.17
C ILE A 96 -12.99 17.24 -19.65
N ALA A 97 -14.22 16.82 -19.97
CA ALA A 97 -14.65 16.53 -21.33
C ALA A 97 -14.66 17.79 -22.22
N GLY A 98 -14.88 18.96 -21.61
CA GLY A 98 -14.79 20.28 -22.24
C GLY A 98 -13.39 20.92 -22.24
N SER A 99 -12.37 20.26 -21.66
CA SER A 99 -10.99 20.79 -21.62
C SER A 99 -10.32 20.82 -23.00
N ASN A 100 -9.38 21.74 -23.17
CA ASN A 100 -8.52 21.83 -24.35
C ASN A 100 -7.64 20.58 -24.47
N ALA A 101 -7.15 20.03 -23.36
CA ALA A 101 -6.37 18.81 -23.34
C ALA A 101 -7.13 17.59 -23.92
N VAL A 102 -8.39 17.38 -23.52
CA VAL A 102 -9.22 16.32 -24.11
C VAL A 102 -9.53 16.59 -25.58
N ALA A 103 -9.74 17.85 -25.97
CA ALA A 103 -9.92 18.21 -27.37
C ALA A 103 -8.68 17.90 -28.22
N ALA A 104 -7.48 18.21 -27.72
CA ALA A 104 -6.22 17.91 -28.40
C ALA A 104 -5.97 16.39 -28.53
N ILE A 105 -6.20 15.61 -27.47
CA ILE A 105 -6.12 14.14 -27.55
C ILE A 105 -7.10 13.57 -28.59
N LYS A 106 -8.36 14.07 -28.64
CA LYS A 106 -9.36 13.62 -29.62
C LYS A 106 -8.96 13.92 -31.07
N ASN A 107 -8.19 14.98 -31.29
CA ASN A 107 -7.70 15.37 -32.62
C ASN A 107 -6.50 14.54 -33.11
N LEU A 108 -5.88 13.71 -32.27
CA LEU A 108 -4.76 12.86 -32.67
C LEU A 108 -5.18 11.86 -33.77
N PRO A 109 -4.41 11.66 -34.85
CA PRO A 109 -4.79 10.78 -35.96
C PRO A 109 -5.10 9.33 -35.56
N ALA A 110 -4.44 8.78 -34.54
CA ALA A 110 -4.76 7.45 -34.03
C ALA A 110 -6.08 7.43 -33.24
N VAL A 111 -6.37 8.48 -32.47
CA VAL A 111 -7.61 8.59 -31.66
C VAL A 111 -8.81 8.91 -32.55
N ALA A 112 -8.68 9.83 -33.51
CA ALA A 112 -9.71 10.16 -34.48
C ALA A 112 -10.09 8.93 -35.34
N ARG A 113 -9.10 8.14 -35.79
CA ARG A 113 -9.37 6.85 -36.46
C ARG A 113 -10.08 5.85 -35.55
N ALA A 114 -9.61 5.68 -34.31
CA ALA A 114 -10.26 4.79 -33.35
C ALA A 114 -11.72 5.20 -33.05
N LEU A 115 -12.01 6.50 -32.97
CA LEU A 115 -13.38 7.00 -32.80
C LEU A 115 -14.23 6.75 -34.05
N ALA A 116 -13.69 6.98 -35.25
CA ALA A 116 -14.37 6.67 -36.51
C ALA A 116 -14.63 5.15 -36.68
N GLU A 117 -13.69 4.29 -36.27
CA GLU A 117 -13.87 2.83 -36.24
C GLU A 117 -14.95 2.40 -35.23
N LEU A 118 -15.09 3.09 -34.09
CA LEU A 118 -16.16 2.84 -33.13
C LEU A 118 -17.53 3.30 -33.68
N GLU A 119 -17.60 4.44 -34.37
CA GLU A 119 -18.80 4.90 -35.08
C GLU A 119 -19.18 3.94 -36.22
N GLU A 120 -18.21 3.47 -37.01
CA GLU A 120 -18.44 2.47 -38.05
C GLU A 120 -18.95 1.17 -37.44
N GLN A 121 -18.30 0.64 -36.39
CA GLN A 121 -18.79 -0.54 -35.67
C GLN A 121 -20.20 -0.35 -35.14
N GLN A 122 -20.56 0.82 -34.60
CA GLN A 122 -21.93 1.11 -34.17
C GLN A 122 -22.94 1.02 -35.32
N SER A 123 -22.54 1.37 -36.54
CA SER A 123 -23.37 1.27 -37.76
C SER A 123 -23.42 -0.14 -38.38
N GLN A 124 -22.44 -1.01 -38.10
CA GLN A 124 -22.35 -2.37 -38.65
C GLN A 124 -23.31 -3.35 -37.93
N PRO A 125 -24.31 -3.94 -38.61
CA PRO A 125 -25.28 -4.84 -37.99
C PRO A 125 -24.62 -6.08 -37.36
N GLY A 126 -24.92 -6.33 -36.08
CA GLY A 126 -24.43 -7.49 -35.33
C GLY A 126 -23.13 -7.24 -34.56
N SER A 127 -22.57 -6.03 -34.61
CA SER A 127 -21.47 -5.64 -33.71
C SER A 127 -21.99 -5.43 -32.26
N PRO A 128 -21.14 -5.55 -31.23
CA PRO A 128 -21.49 -5.21 -29.84
C PRO A 128 -22.04 -3.78 -29.69
N LEU A 129 -21.54 -2.82 -30.47
CA LEU A 129 -22.00 -1.43 -30.42
C LEU A 129 -23.34 -1.24 -31.13
N SER A 130 -23.60 -1.95 -32.23
CA SER A 130 -24.92 -1.96 -32.87
C SER A 130 -25.98 -2.59 -31.96
N MET A 131 -25.63 -3.62 -31.19
CA MET A 131 -26.54 -4.23 -30.21
C MET A 131 -26.90 -3.24 -29.10
N ILE A 132 -25.94 -2.41 -28.65
CA ILE A 132 -26.21 -1.31 -27.72
C ILE A 132 -27.06 -0.22 -28.38
N ALA A 133 -26.80 0.13 -29.65
CA ALA A 133 -27.60 1.12 -30.37
C ALA A 133 -29.06 0.66 -30.53
N THR A 134 -29.31 -0.59 -30.95
CA THR A 134 -30.64 -1.18 -31.03
C THR A 134 -31.29 -1.35 -29.65
N PHE A 135 -30.52 -1.66 -28.61
CA PHE A 135 -31.03 -1.62 -27.22
C PHE A 135 -31.52 -0.21 -26.85
N MET A 136 -30.85 0.84 -27.32
CA MET A 136 -31.22 2.24 -27.13
C MET A 136 -32.32 2.74 -28.08
N GLU A 137 -32.84 1.95 -29.03
CA GLU A 137 -34.00 2.33 -29.85
C GLU A 137 -35.31 2.28 -29.06
N LEU A 138 -35.39 1.45 -28.02
CA LEU A 138 -36.56 1.35 -27.15
C LEU A 138 -36.59 2.54 -26.16
N PRO A 139 -37.66 3.36 -26.13
CA PRO A 139 -37.74 4.53 -25.25
C PRO A 139 -37.54 4.18 -23.76
N GLU A 140 -38.04 3.03 -23.32
CA GLU A 140 -37.90 2.56 -21.93
C GLU A 140 -36.45 2.26 -21.55
N ASN A 141 -35.59 1.98 -22.53
CA ASN A 141 -34.17 1.73 -22.30
C ASN A 141 -33.37 3.03 -22.31
N GLN A 142 -33.76 4.01 -23.14
CA GLN A 142 -33.24 5.38 -23.05
C GLN A 142 -33.55 5.99 -21.68
N GLU A 143 -34.80 5.88 -21.20
CA GLU A 143 -35.21 6.32 -19.86
C GLU A 143 -34.38 5.64 -18.75
N ALA A 144 -34.04 4.35 -18.90
CA ALA A 144 -33.23 3.62 -17.94
C ALA A 144 -31.77 4.09 -17.91
N VAL A 145 -31.14 4.32 -19.08
CA VAL A 145 -29.76 4.86 -19.15
C VAL A 145 -29.70 6.30 -18.64
N GLU A 146 -30.69 7.12 -18.95
CA GLU A 146 -30.78 8.50 -18.47
C GLU A 146 -30.98 8.56 -16.95
N LEU A 147 -31.74 7.62 -16.38
CA LEU A 147 -31.86 7.42 -14.93
C LEU A 147 -30.53 7.01 -14.30
N LEU A 148 -29.84 5.99 -14.84
CA LEU A 148 -28.56 5.53 -14.33
C LEU A 148 -27.48 6.63 -14.36
N THR A 149 -27.44 7.40 -15.43
CA THR A 149 -26.55 8.57 -15.56
C THR A 149 -26.88 9.62 -14.50
N ASN A 150 -28.17 9.92 -14.31
CA ASN A 150 -28.61 10.90 -13.30
C ASN A 150 -28.35 10.44 -11.85
N MET A 151 -28.46 9.13 -11.57
CA MET A 151 -28.17 8.53 -10.26
C MET A 151 -26.72 8.75 -9.81
N VAL A 152 -25.75 8.67 -10.74
CA VAL A 152 -24.33 8.88 -10.42
C VAL A 152 -23.86 10.33 -10.53
N ALA A 153 -24.68 11.22 -11.11
CA ALA A 153 -24.28 12.56 -11.51
C ALA A 153 -23.97 13.53 -10.37
N SER A 154 -24.67 13.45 -9.23
CA SER A 154 -24.75 14.57 -8.27
C SER A 154 -24.34 14.24 -6.84
N ASP A 155 -24.84 13.15 -6.26
CA ASP A 155 -24.62 12.80 -4.87
C ASP A 155 -24.87 11.29 -4.70
N VAL A 156 -23.76 10.56 -4.64
CA VAL A 156 -23.72 9.12 -4.39
C VAL A 156 -23.05 8.90 -3.04
N PHE A 157 -23.59 8.01 -2.21
CA PHE A 157 -22.88 7.48 -1.06
C PHE A 157 -22.84 5.95 -1.07
N VAL A 158 -21.84 5.41 -0.40
CA VAL A 158 -21.74 4.02 0.05
C VAL A 158 -21.42 4.07 1.54
N TYR A 159 -22.13 3.31 2.37
CA TYR A 159 -21.75 3.08 3.77
C TYR A 159 -21.92 1.61 4.15
N GLY A 160 -21.14 1.17 5.13
CA GLY A 160 -21.26 -0.15 5.74
C GLY A 160 -21.62 -0.04 7.21
N GLU A 161 -22.38 -1.02 7.71
CA GLU A 161 -22.73 -1.15 9.13
C GLU A 161 -21.63 -1.84 9.96
N PRO A 162 -21.73 -1.88 11.30
CA PRO A 162 -20.81 -2.63 12.16
C PRO A 162 -20.69 -4.13 11.83
N SER A 163 -21.63 -4.73 11.10
CA SER A 163 -21.49 -6.10 10.57
C SER A 163 -20.30 -6.25 9.62
N CYS A 164 -19.92 -5.18 8.89
CA CYS A 164 -18.69 -5.15 8.08
C CYS A 164 -17.42 -5.36 8.93
N ILE A 165 -17.40 -4.84 10.16
CA ILE A 165 -16.27 -4.96 11.08
C ILE A 165 -16.13 -6.41 11.56
N LYS A 166 -17.24 -7.04 11.96
CA LYS A 166 -17.27 -8.46 12.34
C LYS A 166 -16.76 -9.38 11.24
N VAL A 167 -17.16 -9.16 10.00
CA VAL A 167 -16.71 -9.95 8.85
C VAL A 167 -15.21 -9.72 8.59
N LEU A 168 -14.71 -8.48 8.72
CA LEU A 168 -13.28 -8.18 8.63
C LEU A 168 -12.47 -8.90 9.72
N ASP A 169 -12.94 -8.88 10.97
CA ASP A 169 -12.31 -9.58 12.08
C ASP A 169 -12.26 -11.11 11.87
N LEU A 170 -13.32 -11.69 11.30
CA LEU A 170 -13.34 -13.10 10.92
C LEU A 170 -12.28 -13.39 9.84
N LEU A 171 -12.21 -12.57 8.78
CA LEU A 171 -11.21 -12.71 7.73
C LEU A 171 -9.78 -12.59 8.27
N LYS A 172 -9.53 -11.65 9.21
CA LYS A 172 -8.25 -11.54 9.92
C LYS A 172 -7.93 -12.81 10.72
N LYS A 173 -8.88 -13.31 11.52
CA LYS A 173 -8.71 -14.56 12.29
C LYS A 173 -8.41 -15.75 11.38
N LEU A 174 -9.10 -15.87 10.24
CA LEU A 174 -8.85 -16.92 9.25
C LEU A 174 -7.47 -16.80 8.61
N GLN A 175 -7.03 -15.59 8.25
CA GLN A 175 -5.68 -15.35 7.75
C GLN A 175 -4.61 -15.68 8.80
N SER A 176 -4.81 -15.27 10.06
CA SER A 176 -3.93 -15.65 11.17
C SER A 176 -3.91 -17.16 11.39
N ALA A 177 -5.05 -17.84 11.22
CA ALA A 177 -5.19 -19.29 11.37
C ALA A 177 -4.45 -20.05 10.25
N THR A 178 -4.54 -19.61 8.99
CA THR A 178 -3.76 -20.21 7.89
C THR A 178 -2.26 -19.96 8.04
N GLN A 179 -1.85 -18.80 8.55
CA GLN A 179 -0.46 -18.54 8.92
C GLN A 179 0.01 -19.46 10.06
N LYS A 180 -0.79 -19.60 11.15
CA LYS A 180 -0.53 -20.57 12.24
C LYS A 180 -0.34 -21.99 11.70
N ALA A 181 -1.18 -22.44 10.78
CA ALA A 181 -1.08 -23.77 10.17
C ALA A 181 0.24 -23.96 9.41
N SER A 182 0.57 -23.03 8.49
CA SER A 182 1.83 -23.10 7.72
C SER A 182 3.09 -23.05 8.59
N VAL A 183 3.02 -22.39 9.75
CA VAL A 183 4.11 -22.39 10.73
C VAL A 183 4.15 -23.71 11.51
N LEU A 184 3.02 -24.28 11.88
CA LEU A 184 2.97 -25.58 12.56
C LEU A 184 3.48 -26.71 11.65
N GLU A 185 3.18 -26.66 10.35
CA GLU A 185 3.76 -27.52 9.32
C GLU A 185 5.29 -27.35 9.24
N MET A 186 5.77 -26.11 9.22
CA MET A 186 7.22 -25.82 9.23
C MET A 186 7.88 -26.34 10.52
N ILE A 187 7.23 -26.24 11.67
CA ILE A 187 7.72 -26.80 12.94
C ILE A 187 7.76 -28.33 12.88
N LYS A 188 6.69 -29.00 12.43
CA LYS A 188 6.67 -30.46 12.26
C LYS A 188 7.78 -30.94 11.31
N GLY A 189 7.88 -30.34 10.13
CA GLY A 189 8.95 -30.65 9.17
C GLY A 189 10.36 -30.25 9.64
N SER A 190 10.51 -29.37 10.63
CA SER A 190 11.80 -29.07 11.27
C SER A 190 12.10 -30.02 12.45
N ALA A 191 11.08 -30.56 13.11
CA ALA A 191 11.24 -31.58 14.14
C ALA A 191 11.62 -32.94 13.52
N GLU A 192 10.97 -33.31 12.41
CA GLU A 192 11.26 -34.52 11.62
C GLU A 192 12.67 -34.51 10.99
N ASN A 193 13.24 -33.34 10.71
CA ASN A 193 14.61 -33.19 10.18
C ASN A 193 15.65 -32.74 11.24
N GLY A 194 15.22 -32.57 12.49
CA GLY A 194 16.03 -31.98 13.56
C GLY A 194 16.45 -30.52 13.32
N LEU A 195 17.04 -29.90 14.35
CA LEU A 195 17.58 -28.53 14.29
C LEU A 195 18.91 -28.42 13.49
N GLY A 196 19.15 -29.30 12.51
CA GLY A 196 20.30 -29.26 11.59
C GLY A 196 20.17 -28.23 10.47
N GLY A 197 19.01 -27.59 10.31
CA GLY A 197 18.67 -26.68 9.20
C GLY A 197 19.46 -25.37 9.08
N PHE A 198 20.56 -25.18 9.80
CA PHE A 198 21.52 -24.08 9.56
C PHE A 198 22.76 -24.53 8.78
N GLU A 199 22.97 -25.84 8.57
CA GLU A 199 24.09 -26.39 7.79
C GLU A 199 23.71 -26.67 6.33
N GLY A 200 23.34 -25.60 5.61
CA GLY A 200 23.16 -25.63 4.16
C GLY A 200 24.47 -25.72 3.35
N LEU A 201 25.51 -26.40 3.85
CA LEU A 201 26.82 -26.58 3.20
C LEU A 201 27.54 -27.90 3.59
N ASN A 202 26.93 -29.07 3.35
CA ASN A 202 27.56 -30.28 2.73
C ASN A 202 26.67 -31.55 2.87
N ASN A 203 26.78 -32.47 1.91
CA ASN A 203 26.14 -33.82 1.93
C ASN A 203 26.83 -34.73 2.96
N SER A 204 26.27 -35.83 3.49
CA SER A 204 25.61 -36.97 2.80
C SER A 204 25.14 -38.07 3.78
N ASP A 205 24.08 -38.78 3.39
CA ASP A 205 23.75 -40.21 3.64
C ASP A 205 23.62 -40.83 5.06
N ALA A 206 22.50 -41.58 5.22
CA ALA A 206 22.35 -42.91 5.87
C ALA A 206 21.32 -43.05 7.02
N GLU A 207 20.69 -44.23 7.05
CA GLU A 207 19.50 -44.65 7.80
C GLU A 207 19.87 -45.43 9.09
N GLU A 208 18.93 -45.51 10.07
CA GLU A 208 18.39 -46.76 10.68
C GLU A 208 17.80 -46.58 12.10
N GLU A 209 16.63 -47.22 12.25
CA GLU A 209 15.76 -47.62 13.39
C GLU A 209 16.39 -47.77 14.81
N MET A 210 15.61 -47.58 15.89
CA MET A 210 14.81 -48.64 16.58
C MET A 210 14.26 -48.29 18.01
N GLU A 211 12.98 -48.60 18.23
CA GLU A 211 12.30 -49.13 19.45
C GLU A 211 12.12 -48.35 20.79
N GLU A 212 11.09 -48.80 21.54
CA GLU A 212 10.30 -48.16 22.61
C GLU A 212 10.72 -48.57 24.05
N ASP A 213 10.21 -47.88 25.09
CA ASP A 213 9.57 -48.50 26.29
C ASP A 213 9.02 -47.43 27.29
N ASP A 214 7.98 -47.81 28.06
CA ASP A 214 6.94 -46.94 28.66
C ASP A 214 7.06 -46.51 30.17
N GLU A 215 6.03 -45.74 30.60
CA GLU A 215 5.35 -45.67 31.93
C GLU A 215 5.57 -44.46 32.89
N ASP A 216 4.51 -43.62 33.00
CA ASP A 216 3.81 -43.14 34.23
C ASP A 216 4.54 -42.30 35.34
N ASP A 217 3.91 -41.37 36.12
CA ASP A 217 2.51 -40.95 36.29
C ASP A 217 2.36 -39.50 36.88
N ALA A 218 1.14 -38.96 36.81
CA ALA A 218 0.44 -38.12 37.81
C ALA A 218 0.92 -36.70 38.27
N ALA A 219 0.15 -35.69 37.79
CA ALA A 219 -0.83 -34.89 38.59
C ALA A 219 -0.63 -33.38 38.93
N VAL A 220 -1.45 -32.56 38.24
CA VAL A 220 -2.41 -31.53 38.76
C VAL A 220 -1.93 -30.33 39.62
N ALA A 221 -2.05 -29.12 39.05
CA ALA A 221 -2.73 -27.98 39.71
C ALA A 221 -3.19 -26.89 38.70
N SER A 222 -4.46 -26.45 38.78
CA SER A 222 -5.04 -25.46 37.86
C SER A 222 -5.02 -24.02 38.38
N LYS A 223 -4.96 -23.04 37.46
CA LYS A 223 -5.64 -21.72 37.62
C LYS A 223 -5.77 -20.94 36.30
N ARG A 224 -7.00 -20.92 35.78
CA ARG A 224 -7.63 -20.05 34.77
C ARG A 224 -6.71 -19.03 34.05
N ARG A 225 -6.37 -19.34 32.79
CA ARG A 225 -6.07 -18.39 31.70
C ARG A 225 -7.13 -18.58 30.60
N PHE A 226 -7.23 -17.65 29.64
CA PHE A 226 -8.02 -17.86 28.43
C PHE A 226 -7.57 -19.15 27.75
N GLN A 227 -8.50 -20.06 27.47
CA GLN A 227 -8.19 -21.32 26.80
C GLN A 227 -8.13 -21.08 25.29
N LEU A 228 -6.95 -21.25 24.71
CA LEU A 228 -6.86 -21.93 23.41
C LEU A 228 -7.62 -23.26 23.55
N ALA A 229 -8.30 -23.68 22.49
CA ALA A 229 -8.61 -25.10 22.35
C ALA A 229 -7.29 -25.88 22.52
N ARG A 230 -7.24 -26.78 23.51
CA ARG A 230 -6.10 -27.66 23.67
C ARG A 230 -6.06 -28.59 22.46
N PHE A 231 -5.16 -28.32 21.52
CA PHE A 231 -4.42 -29.40 20.90
C PHE A 231 -3.54 -30.01 22.00
N GLN A 232 -4.13 -30.92 22.79
CA GLN A 232 -3.38 -32.08 23.21
C GLN A 232 -3.34 -32.98 21.97
N PRO A 233 -2.16 -33.39 21.47
CA PRO A 233 -2.15 -34.61 20.68
C PRO A 233 -2.75 -35.69 21.59
N ALA A 234 -3.83 -36.31 21.12
CA ALA A 234 -4.10 -37.67 21.54
C ALA A 234 -3.03 -38.53 20.87
N ASP A 235 -2.70 -39.66 21.48
CA ASP A 235 -1.65 -40.57 20.99
C ASP A 235 -2.01 -41.20 19.62
N ASP A 236 -3.21 -40.90 19.10
CA ASP A 236 -3.70 -41.20 17.75
C ASP A 236 -3.32 -40.15 16.65
N GLU A 237 -2.69 -39.00 16.96
CA GLU A 237 -2.50 -37.88 16.00
C GLU A 237 -1.21 -37.93 15.13
N GLU A 238 -0.44 -39.02 15.11
CA GLU A 238 0.82 -39.12 14.33
C GLU A 238 0.65 -39.19 12.79
N GLN A 239 -0.56 -39.27 12.24
CA GLN A 239 -0.79 -39.45 10.79
C GLN A 239 -1.70 -38.42 10.11
N LEU A 240 -1.95 -37.25 10.72
CA LEU A 240 -2.71 -36.17 10.05
C LEU A 240 -1.82 -35.35 9.10
N SER A 241 -2.23 -35.28 7.82
CA SER A 241 -1.51 -34.51 6.80
C SER A 241 -1.60 -33.00 7.03
N ALA A 242 -0.63 -32.25 6.48
CA ALA A 242 -0.61 -30.78 6.47
C ALA A 242 -1.96 -30.16 6.07
N GLN A 243 -2.55 -30.66 4.98
CA GLN A 243 -3.84 -30.19 4.46
C GLN A 243 -5.01 -30.43 5.42
N GLU A 244 -5.02 -31.54 6.16
CA GLU A 244 -6.04 -31.83 7.19
C GLU A 244 -5.86 -30.95 8.42
N ILE A 245 -4.62 -30.70 8.85
CA ILE A 245 -4.30 -29.78 9.96
C ILE A 245 -4.77 -28.36 9.62
N GLN A 246 -4.43 -27.85 8.43
CA GLN A 246 -4.86 -26.54 7.94
C GLN A 246 -6.40 -26.44 7.91
N SER A 247 -7.06 -27.49 7.40
CA SER A 247 -8.51 -27.54 7.26
C SER A 247 -9.24 -27.61 8.61
N LYS A 248 -8.77 -28.46 9.54
CA LYS A 248 -9.26 -28.54 10.93
C LYS A 248 -9.14 -27.19 11.64
N ILE A 249 -8.01 -26.49 11.48
CA ILE A 249 -7.78 -25.14 12.05
C ILE A 249 -8.74 -24.10 11.44
N ILE A 250 -8.98 -24.12 10.13
CA ILE A 250 -9.94 -23.21 9.46
C ILE A 250 -11.36 -23.45 9.98
N ILE A 251 -11.84 -24.69 9.96
CA ILE A 251 -13.21 -25.02 10.39
C ILE A 251 -13.41 -24.75 11.89
N GLN A 252 -12.43 -25.05 12.73
CA GLN A 252 -12.48 -24.71 14.16
C GLN A 252 -12.52 -23.19 14.38
N THR A 253 -11.72 -22.42 13.62
CA THR A 253 -11.76 -20.94 13.67
C THR A 253 -13.13 -20.40 13.26
N LEU A 254 -13.79 -21.00 12.27
CA LEU A 254 -15.18 -20.66 11.91
C LEU A 254 -16.17 -21.06 13.02
N ALA A 255 -16.03 -22.25 13.59
CA ALA A 255 -16.91 -22.78 14.65
C ALA A 255 -16.80 -22.02 15.98
N ASP A 256 -15.63 -21.43 16.27
CA ASP A 256 -15.41 -20.55 17.43
C ASP A 256 -15.93 -19.12 17.21
N ASN A 257 -16.30 -18.75 15.96
CA ASN A 257 -16.69 -17.39 15.57
C ASN A 257 -17.99 -17.37 14.73
N LEU A 258 -18.94 -18.26 15.00
CA LEU A 258 -20.21 -18.39 14.27
C LEU A 258 -21.03 -17.08 14.23
N ASP A 259 -20.89 -16.21 15.23
CA ASP A 259 -21.57 -14.91 15.31
C ASP A 259 -20.96 -13.83 14.38
N ALA A 260 -19.77 -14.09 13.83
CA ALA A 260 -19.12 -13.29 12.80
C ALA A 260 -19.33 -13.87 11.39
N ILE A 261 -19.84 -15.10 11.27
CA ILE A 261 -20.32 -15.66 9.99
C ILE A 261 -21.67 -14.99 9.69
N MET A 262 -21.65 -13.98 8.82
CA MET A 262 -22.82 -13.20 8.41
C MET A 262 -22.62 -12.53 7.05
N VAL A 263 -23.72 -12.16 6.41
CA VAL A 263 -23.71 -11.24 5.26
C VAL A 263 -23.52 -9.82 5.80
N PRO A 264 -22.49 -9.06 5.35
CA PRO A 264 -22.28 -7.70 5.82
C PRO A 264 -23.32 -6.75 5.20
N ASP A 265 -23.80 -5.81 6.01
CA ASP A 265 -24.83 -4.87 5.59
C ASP A 265 -24.19 -3.61 4.98
N ILE A 266 -24.40 -3.40 3.68
CA ILE A 266 -23.80 -2.33 2.87
C ILE A 266 -24.87 -1.66 2.03
N VAL A 267 -24.89 -0.33 2.02
CA VAL A 267 -25.92 0.48 1.36
C VAL A 267 -25.29 1.51 0.42
N TRP A 268 -25.75 1.51 -0.82
CA TRP A 268 -25.47 2.52 -1.84
C TRP A 268 -26.70 3.41 -2.03
N GLY A 269 -26.55 4.73 -1.86
CA GLY A 269 -27.63 5.69 -2.04
C GLY A 269 -27.34 6.70 -3.14
N PHE A 270 -28.21 6.76 -4.15
CA PHE A 270 -28.07 7.58 -5.35
C PHE A 270 -29.14 8.67 -5.39
N LYS A 271 -28.74 9.93 -5.30
CA LYS A 271 -29.67 11.06 -5.47
C LYS A 271 -30.14 11.14 -6.91
N THR A 272 -31.45 11.27 -7.13
CA THR A 272 -32.01 11.35 -8.48
C THR A 272 -33.09 12.43 -8.59
N SER A 273 -33.07 13.18 -9.69
CA SER A 273 -34.19 14.04 -10.09
C SER A 273 -35.27 13.29 -10.87
N LYS A 274 -35.05 12.00 -11.17
CA LYS A 274 -35.90 11.13 -12.01
C LYS A 274 -36.60 10.03 -11.21
N LEU A 275 -36.98 10.31 -9.96
CA LEU A 275 -37.55 9.33 -9.04
C LEU A 275 -38.77 8.58 -9.61
N GLU A 276 -39.65 9.28 -10.34
CA GLU A 276 -40.81 8.65 -10.99
C GLU A 276 -40.43 7.71 -12.15
N THR A 277 -39.36 8.02 -12.89
CA THR A 277 -38.78 7.09 -13.87
C THR A 277 -38.18 5.87 -13.14
N GLY A 278 -37.50 6.07 -12.01
CA GLY A 278 -37.02 4.98 -11.15
C GLY A 278 -38.12 4.04 -10.70
N LYS A 279 -39.24 4.57 -10.18
CA LYS A 279 -40.42 3.77 -9.80
C LYS A 279 -41.00 2.97 -10.97
N LYS A 280 -41.09 3.57 -12.17
CA LYS A 280 -41.53 2.84 -13.39
C LYS A 280 -40.60 1.69 -13.74
N GLN A 281 -39.29 1.91 -13.74
CA GLN A 281 -38.30 0.86 -14.06
C GLN A 281 -38.29 -0.25 -12.99
N LEU A 282 -38.49 0.08 -11.71
CA LEU A 282 -38.63 -0.91 -10.64
C LEU A 282 -39.88 -1.79 -10.84
N ASN A 283 -41.03 -1.20 -11.14
CA ASN A 283 -42.25 -1.94 -11.48
C ASN A 283 -42.08 -2.81 -12.75
N ARG A 284 -41.33 -2.33 -13.75
CA ARG A 284 -40.98 -3.10 -14.97
C ARG A 284 -40.09 -4.29 -14.63
N LEU A 285 -39.09 -4.11 -13.76
CA LEU A 285 -38.22 -5.19 -13.27
C LEU A 285 -39.04 -6.25 -12.52
N GLU A 286 -39.93 -5.84 -11.62
CA GLU A 286 -40.86 -6.73 -10.90
C GLU A 286 -41.72 -7.56 -11.88
N GLN A 287 -42.26 -6.94 -12.94
CA GLN A 287 -43.04 -7.63 -13.97
C GLN A 287 -42.19 -8.61 -14.80
N LEU A 288 -40.97 -8.23 -15.20
CA LEU A 288 -40.05 -9.10 -15.93
C LEU A 288 -39.67 -10.31 -15.09
N VAL A 289 -39.31 -10.10 -13.82
CA VAL A 289 -39.04 -11.17 -12.86
C VAL A 289 -40.25 -12.11 -12.77
N LYS A 290 -41.45 -11.59 -12.50
CA LYS A 290 -42.68 -12.39 -12.43
C LYS A 290 -42.95 -13.20 -13.70
N LEU A 291 -42.60 -12.67 -14.89
CA LEU A 291 -42.71 -13.36 -16.18
C LEU A 291 -41.68 -14.50 -16.30
N PHE A 292 -40.41 -14.24 -15.98
CA PHE A 292 -39.34 -15.25 -16.02
C PHE A 292 -39.58 -16.38 -14.99
N THR A 293 -40.18 -16.08 -13.84
CA THR A 293 -40.45 -17.08 -12.79
C THR A 293 -41.78 -17.83 -12.95
N GLN A 294 -42.57 -17.60 -14.01
CA GLN A 294 -43.88 -18.28 -14.20
C GLN A 294 -43.79 -19.81 -14.20
N GLY A 295 -42.66 -20.38 -14.64
CA GLY A 295 -42.41 -21.82 -14.61
C GLY A 295 -41.72 -22.35 -13.34
N GLN A 296 -41.33 -21.47 -12.40
CA GLN A 296 -40.50 -21.83 -11.24
C GLN A 296 -40.96 -21.08 -9.97
N PRO A 297 -42.01 -21.57 -9.27
CA PRO A 297 -42.57 -20.93 -8.08
C PRO A 297 -41.52 -20.67 -6.97
N GLN A 298 -40.60 -21.62 -6.77
CA GLN A 298 -39.49 -21.53 -5.79
C GLN A 298 -38.49 -20.41 -6.08
N ILE A 299 -38.50 -19.82 -7.28
CA ILE A 299 -37.73 -18.60 -7.59
C ILE A 299 -38.63 -17.36 -7.45
N ALA A 300 -39.91 -17.44 -7.81
CA ALA A 300 -40.87 -16.34 -7.63
C ALA A 300 -40.97 -15.90 -6.15
N GLU A 301 -41.00 -16.85 -5.22
CA GLU A 301 -41.08 -16.60 -3.76
C GLU A 301 -39.84 -15.88 -3.18
N ARG A 302 -38.72 -15.84 -3.91
CA ARG A 302 -37.50 -15.13 -3.50
C ARG A 302 -37.55 -13.63 -3.76
N PHE A 303 -38.54 -13.18 -4.54
CA PHE A 303 -38.70 -11.81 -4.98
C PHE A 303 -39.89 -11.16 -4.29
N GLU A 304 -39.61 -10.26 -3.35
CA GLU A 304 -40.62 -9.66 -2.48
C GLU A 304 -40.56 -8.13 -2.55
N ARG A 305 -41.72 -7.48 -2.47
CA ARG A 305 -41.85 -6.02 -2.36
C ARG A 305 -42.10 -5.68 -0.89
N LYS A 306 -41.20 -4.93 -0.26
CA LYS A 306 -41.24 -4.55 1.15
C LYS A 306 -41.42 -3.05 1.30
N GLU A 307 -42.50 -2.66 1.97
CA GLU A 307 -42.66 -1.31 2.49
C GLU A 307 -41.77 -1.12 3.71
N LEU A 308 -41.02 -0.02 3.75
CA LEU A 308 -40.19 0.41 4.87
C LEU A 308 -40.82 1.69 5.46
N GLU A 309 -40.44 2.07 6.68
CA GLU A 309 -40.96 3.30 7.32
C GLU A 309 -40.71 4.56 6.46
N ASN A 310 -39.60 4.55 5.70
CA ASN A 310 -39.05 5.71 5.01
C ASN A 310 -38.95 5.52 3.47
N GLY A 311 -39.54 4.46 2.92
CA GLY A 311 -39.37 4.08 1.52
C GLY A 311 -39.96 2.72 1.17
N GLU A 312 -39.54 2.18 0.03
CA GLU A 312 -40.03 0.91 -0.48
C GLU A 312 -38.92 0.21 -1.27
N VAL A 313 -38.75 -1.10 -1.08
CA VAL A 313 -37.70 -1.88 -1.73
C VAL A 313 -38.23 -3.18 -2.31
N PHE A 314 -37.68 -3.56 -3.45
CA PHE A 314 -37.79 -4.90 -4.02
C PHE A 314 -36.57 -5.71 -3.59
N THR A 315 -36.79 -6.87 -2.97
CA THR A 315 -35.73 -7.73 -2.44
C THR A 315 -35.64 -9.04 -3.20
N LEU A 316 -34.43 -9.43 -3.57
CA LEU A 316 -34.07 -10.80 -3.94
C LEU A 316 -33.38 -11.48 -2.76
N THR A 317 -33.99 -12.53 -2.23
CA THR A 317 -33.46 -13.32 -1.11
C THR A 317 -32.87 -14.65 -1.61
N VAL A 318 -31.61 -14.91 -1.29
CA VAL A 318 -30.95 -16.21 -1.48
C VAL A 318 -30.59 -16.78 -0.11
N SER A 319 -31.47 -17.63 0.41
CA SER A 319 -31.24 -18.43 1.63
C SER A 319 -30.12 -19.46 1.43
N GLY A 320 -29.32 -19.67 2.47
CA GLY A 320 -28.15 -20.55 2.47
C GLY A 320 -28.47 -22.04 2.36
N ASP A 321 -29.67 -22.46 2.76
CA ASP A 321 -30.18 -23.83 2.56
C ASP A 321 -30.31 -24.24 1.08
N MET A 322 -30.36 -23.26 0.17
CA MET A 322 -30.41 -23.49 -1.28
C MET A 322 -29.02 -23.63 -1.92
N LEU A 323 -27.95 -23.33 -1.19
CA LEU A 323 -26.59 -23.64 -1.61
C LEU A 323 -26.33 -25.15 -1.40
N PRO A 324 -25.52 -25.80 -2.23
CA PRO A 324 -25.23 -27.24 -2.12
C PRO A 324 -24.29 -27.58 -0.95
N LEU A 325 -24.49 -26.96 0.22
CA LEU A 325 -23.68 -27.14 1.43
C LEU A 325 -23.68 -28.59 1.94
N GLY A 326 -24.81 -29.30 1.78
CA GLY A 326 -24.91 -30.72 2.11
C GLY A 326 -24.21 -31.67 1.12
N ALA A 327 -23.67 -31.16 0.01
CA ALA A 327 -22.81 -31.90 -0.91
C ALA A 327 -21.31 -31.66 -0.65
N ILE A 328 -20.98 -30.84 0.35
CA ILE A 328 -19.61 -30.66 0.84
C ILE A 328 -19.29 -31.87 1.71
N ASP A 329 -18.41 -32.73 1.22
CA ASP A 329 -17.95 -33.92 1.94
C ASP A 329 -17.00 -33.50 3.07
N PRO A 330 -17.32 -33.77 4.36
CA PRO A 330 -16.47 -33.40 5.48
C PRO A 330 -15.06 -33.97 5.38
N SER A 331 -14.89 -35.14 4.75
CA SER A 331 -13.58 -35.79 4.62
C SER A 331 -12.58 -35.00 3.77
N GLN A 332 -13.06 -34.07 2.91
CA GLN A 332 -12.19 -33.14 2.16
C GLN A 332 -11.41 -32.17 3.06
N PHE A 333 -11.82 -32.05 4.33
CA PHE A 333 -11.20 -31.21 5.34
C PHE A 333 -10.50 -32.04 6.45
N GLY A 334 -10.56 -33.38 6.36
CA GLY A 334 -10.04 -34.32 7.36
C GLY A 334 -11.15 -35.03 8.15
N ASN A 335 -10.81 -36.16 8.78
CA ASN A 335 -11.75 -36.95 9.57
C ASN A 335 -12.02 -36.29 10.95
N ASN A 336 -13.25 -36.43 11.47
CA ASN A 336 -13.67 -36.01 12.81
C ASN A 336 -13.42 -34.52 13.17
N ILE A 337 -13.71 -33.58 12.26
CA ILE A 337 -13.58 -32.15 12.56
C ILE A 337 -14.70 -31.65 13.47
N GLU A 338 -14.35 -31.30 14.71
CA GLU A 338 -15.29 -30.69 15.63
C GLU A 338 -15.80 -29.34 15.10
N GLY A 339 -17.13 -29.17 15.09
CA GLY A 339 -17.77 -27.91 14.72
C GLY A 339 -18.10 -27.72 13.24
N PHE A 340 -17.71 -28.64 12.34
CA PHE A 340 -18.06 -28.56 10.92
C PHE A 340 -19.58 -28.40 10.70
N ASP A 341 -20.39 -29.27 11.32
CA ASP A 341 -21.85 -29.19 11.22
C ASP A 341 -22.41 -27.85 11.74
N LYS A 342 -21.82 -27.28 12.80
CA LYS A 342 -22.23 -25.97 13.33
C LYS A 342 -21.96 -24.85 12.33
N VAL A 343 -20.85 -24.92 11.59
CA VAL A 343 -20.50 -23.95 10.54
C VAL A 343 -21.45 -24.11 9.34
N ILE A 344 -21.72 -25.35 8.91
CA ILE A 344 -22.64 -25.61 7.80
C ILE A 344 -24.08 -25.21 8.15
N ASP A 345 -24.56 -25.50 9.36
CA ASP A 345 -25.88 -25.08 9.83
C ASP A 345 -25.96 -23.55 9.96
N ARG A 346 -24.91 -22.90 10.49
CA ARG A 346 -24.84 -21.43 10.53
C ARG A 346 -24.87 -20.80 9.14
N LEU A 347 -24.26 -21.43 8.13
CA LEU A 347 -24.33 -20.98 6.74
C LEU A 347 -25.72 -21.20 6.13
N LYS A 348 -26.43 -22.29 6.46
CA LYS A 348 -27.82 -22.52 6.03
C LYS A 348 -28.80 -21.46 6.58
N GLU A 349 -28.56 -20.95 7.80
CA GLU A 349 -29.37 -19.90 8.43
C GLU A 349 -29.25 -18.51 7.74
N LEU A 350 -28.18 -18.26 6.98
CA LEU A 350 -27.95 -16.96 6.37
C LEU A 350 -28.88 -16.71 5.19
N ASN A 351 -29.31 -15.47 5.05
CA ASN A 351 -30.07 -15.00 3.90
C ASN A 351 -29.26 -13.91 3.21
N PHE A 352 -28.77 -14.16 2.00
CA PHE A 352 -28.21 -13.10 1.17
C PHE A 352 -29.36 -12.28 0.56
N VAL A 353 -29.60 -11.08 1.09
CA VAL A 353 -30.66 -10.20 0.61
C VAL A 353 -30.05 -9.06 -0.21
N LEU A 354 -30.38 -9.03 -1.50
CA LEU A 354 -30.15 -7.87 -2.37
C LEU A 354 -31.43 -7.04 -2.45
N ALA A 355 -31.39 -5.81 -1.94
CA ALA A 355 -32.50 -4.87 -2.00
C ALA A 355 -32.22 -3.75 -3.03
N LEU A 356 -33.22 -3.43 -3.85
CA LEU A 356 -33.24 -2.31 -4.80
C LEU A 356 -34.55 -1.55 -4.62
N GLY A 357 -34.50 -0.24 -4.40
CA GLY A 357 -35.72 0.54 -4.21
C GLY A 357 -35.49 2.03 -4.06
N TYR A 358 -36.37 2.70 -3.31
CA TYR A 358 -36.31 4.13 -3.06
C TYR A 358 -36.54 4.47 -1.59
N ILE A 359 -35.72 5.40 -1.06
CA ILE A 359 -35.80 5.90 0.33
C ILE A 359 -35.56 7.42 0.27
N GLY A 360 -36.53 8.19 0.77
CA GLY A 360 -36.51 9.66 0.62
C GLY A 360 -36.43 10.12 -0.84
N ASP A 361 -35.41 10.92 -1.18
CA ASP A 361 -35.15 11.45 -2.54
C ASP A 361 -34.15 10.59 -3.36
N ARG A 362 -33.92 9.32 -2.94
CA ARG A 362 -32.87 8.47 -3.50
C ARG A 362 -33.36 7.13 -4.00
N VAL A 363 -32.69 6.63 -5.03
CA VAL A 363 -32.64 5.20 -5.32
C VAL A 363 -31.61 4.57 -4.39
N VAL A 364 -31.93 3.42 -3.81
CA VAL A 364 -31.06 2.69 -2.88
C VAL A 364 -30.82 1.28 -3.42
N ILE A 365 -29.56 0.86 -3.42
CA ILE A 365 -29.13 -0.52 -3.60
C ILE A 365 -28.50 -0.97 -2.29
N SER A 366 -28.75 -2.20 -1.85
CA SER A 366 -28.27 -2.67 -0.57
C SER A 366 -28.06 -4.18 -0.56
N ILE A 367 -27.04 -4.62 0.17
CA ILE A 367 -26.78 -6.01 0.51
C ILE A 367 -26.87 -6.13 2.04
N GLY A 368 -27.37 -7.25 2.55
CA GLY A 368 -27.42 -7.53 4.00
C GLY A 368 -28.02 -8.90 4.30
N ASN A 369 -28.15 -9.22 5.58
CA ASN A 369 -28.87 -10.45 6.01
C ASN A 369 -30.40 -10.26 6.07
N SER A 370 -30.86 -9.01 6.06
CA SER A 370 -32.28 -8.62 5.95
C SER A 370 -32.37 -7.24 5.25
N VAL A 371 -33.43 -6.47 5.51
CA VAL A 371 -33.52 -5.04 5.13
C VAL A 371 -33.62 -4.12 6.35
N ASP A 372 -33.41 -4.64 7.57
CA ASP A 372 -33.68 -3.90 8.80
C ASP A 372 -32.73 -2.71 8.99
N HIS A 373 -31.50 -2.81 8.48
CA HIS A 373 -30.52 -1.73 8.45
C HIS A 373 -30.97 -0.52 7.63
N LEU A 374 -31.80 -0.71 6.60
CA LEU A 374 -32.36 0.39 5.81
C LEU A 374 -33.29 1.28 6.63
N ASN A 375 -33.92 0.76 7.69
CA ASN A 375 -34.73 1.55 8.62
C ASN A 375 -33.87 2.44 9.54
N LYS A 376 -32.54 2.24 9.62
CA LYS A 376 -31.65 3.13 10.37
C LYS A 376 -31.30 4.42 9.63
N LEU A 377 -31.58 4.51 8.33
CA LEU A 377 -31.32 5.71 7.53
C LEU A 377 -32.08 6.92 8.09
N VAL A 378 -31.34 8.02 8.27
CA VAL A 378 -31.80 9.20 9.00
C VAL A 378 -32.49 10.19 8.05
N LEU A 379 -33.82 10.27 8.11
CA LEU A 379 -34.58 11.31 7.38
C LEU A 379 -34.71 12.62 8.18
N ALA A 380 -35.51 13.56 7.64
CA ALA A 380 -35.46 14.98 7.97
C ALA A 380 -35.62 15.31 9.47
N ASP A 381 -36.45 14.56 10.18
CA ASP A 381 -36.77 14.78 11.60
C ASP A 381 -35.77 14.09 12.56
N GLY A 382 -34.87 13.26 12.02
CA GLY A 382 -33.88 12.50 12.79
C GLY A 382 -32.46 13.08 12.75
N LYS A 383 -32.19 14.14 11.98
CA LYS A 383 -30.83 14.53 11.55
C LYS A 383 -29.78 14.58 12.66
N SER A 384 -30.10 15.11 13.85
CA SER A 384 -29.15 15.18 14.98
C SER A 384 -28.70 13.81 15.54
N LYS A 385 -29.26 12.70 15.06
CA LYS A 385 -28.87 11.32 15.36
C LYS A 385 -27.97 10.69 14.28
N GLY A 386 -27.79 11.36 13.14
CA GLY A 386 -26.97 10.91 12.01
C GLY A 386 -25.49 11.22 12.17
N LEU A 387 -24.68 10.57 11.34
CA LEU A 387 -23.21 10.62 11.38
C LEU A 387 -22.64 12.04 11.29
N LEU A 388 -23.28 12.91 10.50
CA LEU A 388 -22.89 14.31 10.31
C LEU A 388 -22.80 15.13 11.62
N PHE A 389 -23.45 14.69 12.71
CA PHE A 389 -23.45 15.37 14.02
C PHE A 389 -22.50 14.71 15.05
N THR A 390 -21.65 13.78 14.60
CA THR A 390 -20.60 13.18 15.43
C THR A 390 -19.34 14.05 15.46
N LYS A 391 -18.51 13.88 16.49
CA LYS A 391 -17.25 14.64 16.66
C LYS A 391 -16.34 14.61 15.41
N PRO A 392 -16.14 13.47 14.71
CA PRO A 392 -15.33 13.43 13.49
C PRO A 392 -15.81 14.35 12.36
N PHE A 393 -17.10 14.70 12.32
CA PHE A 393 -17.70 15.55 11.29
C PHE A 393 -17.76 17.04 11.63
N ALA A 394 -17.43 17.43 12.87
CA ALA A 394 -17.39 18.84 13.27
C ALA A 394 -16.54 19.73 12.33
N PRO A 395 -15.33 19.32 11.87
CA PRO A 395 -14.54 20.14 10.95
C PRO A 395 -15.18 20.39 9.57
N LEU A 396 -16.03 19.45 9.10
CA LEU A 396 -16.77 19.63 7.85
C LEU A 396 -17.89 20.67 8.01
N LEU A 397 -18.53 20.72 9.19
CA LEU A 397 -19.58 21.69 9.52
C LEU A 397 -19.05 23.12 9.73
N GLU A 398 -17.80 23.27 10.16
CA GLU A 398 -17.16 24.58 10.37
C GLU A 398 -16.74 25.27 9.07
N ILE A 399 -16.52 24.52 7.98
CA ILE A 399 -16.02 25.07 6.73
C ILE A 399 -17.12 25.83 5.97
N PRO A 400 -16.85 27.07 5.51
CA PRO A 400 -17.78 27.81 4.66
C PRO A 400 -18.15 26.99 3.42
N SER A 401 -19.45 26.93 3.11
CA SER A 401 -20.01 26.17 1.99
C SER A 401 -19.15 26.25 0.71
N ARG A 402 -18.56 25.10 0.34
CA ARG A 402 -17.75 24.89 -0.88
C ARG A 402 -18.51 24.00 -1.88
N LYS A 403 -17.94 23.81 -3.06
CA LYS A 403 -18.36 22.77 -4.01
C LYS A 403 -17.72 21.44 -3.60
N PHE A 404 -18.32 20.70 -2.68
CA PHE A 404 -17.74 19.44 -2.23
C PHE A 404 -17.75 18.39 -3.36
N THR A 405 -16.68 17.61 -3.45
CA THR A 405 -16.49 16.59 -4.51
C THR A 405 -16.37 15.18 -3.96
N GLY A 406 -15.94 15.04 -2.71
CA GLY A 406 -15.95 13.78 -2.00
C GLY A 406 -15.94 13.96 -0.48
N ILE A 407 -16.48 12.98 0.23
CA ILE A 407 -16.43 12.87 1.69
C ILE A 407 -16.14 11.40 2.01
N SER A 408 -15.24 11.12 2.95
CA SER A 408 -14.88 9.76 3.35
C SER A 408 -14.72 9.68 4.86
N TYR A 409 -15.10 8.55 5.44
CA TYR A 409 -15.03 8.32 6.89
C TYR A 409 -14.76 6.85 7.21
N ILE A 410 -14.02 6.63 8.30
CA ILE A 410 -13.77 5.33 8.94
C ILE A 410 -14.00 5.52 10.45
N SER A 411 -14.77 4.62 11.06
CA SER A 411 -15.06 4.65 12.51
C SER A 411 -13.84 4.27 13.35
N ASP A 412 -13.94 4.52 14.66
CA ASP A 412 -12.93 4.10 15.65
C ASP A 412 -12.74 2.57 15.62
N ASP A 413 -13.84 1.83 15.80
CA ASP A 413 -13.91 0.37 15.73
C ASP A 413 -13.33 -0.20 14.41
N LEU A 414 -13.61 0.42 13.25
CA LEU A 414 -13.07 -0.06 11.97
C LEU A 414 -11.60 0.33 11.81
N ALA A 415 -11.15 1.46 12.34
CA ALA A 415 -9.74 1.83 12.35
C ALA A 415 -8.93 0.87 13.23
N GLU A 416 -9.46 0.45 14.38
CA GLU A 416 -8.88 -0.61 15.21
C GLU A 416 -8.85 -1.95 14.48
N ALA A 417 -9.99 -2.37 13.90
CA ALA A 417 -10.10 -3.60 13.13
C ALA A 417 -9.24 -3.63 11.85
N LEU A 418 -8.81 -2.48 11.31
CA LEU A 418 -7.88 -2.41 10.17
C LEU A 418 -6.40 -2.40 10.60
N ALA A 419 -6.07 -1.83 11.76
CA ALA A 419 -4.69 -1.63 12.20
C ALA A 419 -3.91 -2.93 12.48
N PRO A 420 -2.57 -2.88 12.50
CA PRO A 420 -1.75 -3.90 13.14
C PRO A 420 -2.06 -3.95 14.64
N SER A 421 -2.36 -5.14 15.15
CA SER A 421 -2.89 -5.35 16.48
C SER A 421 -1.87 -5.98 17.43
N SER A 422 -2.13 -5.93 18.74
CA SER A 422 -1.40 -6.76 19.70
C SER A 422 -1.61 -8.26 19.47
N ALA A 423 -2.69 -8.67 18.79
CA ALA A 423 -2.93 -10.07 18.47
C ALA A 423 -1.96 -10.60 17.39
N ASP A 424 -1.59 -9.77 16.40
CA ASP A 424 -0.58 -10.12 15.39
C ASP A 424 0.81 -10.33 16.03
N ILE A 425 1.12 -9.54 17.06
CA ILE A 425 2.35 -9.69 17.84
C ILE A 425 2.29 -10.96 18.71
N ARG A 426 1.15 -11.22 19.36
CA ARG A 426 0.93 -12.45 20.16
C ARG A 426 0.93 -13.71 19.31
N LEU A 427 0.50 -13.66 18.05
CA LEU A 427 0.67 -14.77 17.11
C LEU A 427 2.15 -15.14 16.97
N MET A 428 3.03 -14.15 16.79
CA MET A 428 4.47 -14.40 16.76
C MET A 428 5.01 -14.91 18.10
N LEU A 429 4.44 -14.50 19.24
CA LEU A 429 4.75 -15.10 20.55
C LEU A 429 4.33 -16.56 20.62
N ASP A 430 3.07 -16.90 20.35
CA ASP A 430 2.54 -18.27 20.42
C ASP A 430 3.41 -19.24 19.59
N VAL A 431 3.83 -18.79 18.40
CA VAL A 431 4.76 -19.50 17.51
C VAL A 431 6.15 -19.65 18.14
N SER A 432 6.70 -18.58 18.71
CA SER A 432 8.05 -18.60 19.28
C SER A 432 8.11 -19.40 20.59
N GLU A 433 7.06 -19.33 21.41
CA GLU A 433 6.88 -20.14 22.62
C GLU A 433 6.77 -21.62 22.25
N LYS A 434 5.96 -21.98 21.25
CA LYS A 434 5.92 -23.37 20.74
C LYS A 434 7.24 -23.86 20.18
N LEU A 435 7.98 -23.02 19.44
CA LEU A 435 9.32 -23.34 18.97
C LEU A 435 10.29 -23.61 20.14
N ILE A 436 10.18 -22.84 21.23
CA ILE A 436 10.96 -23.04 22.45
C ILE A 436 10.54 -24.33 23.17
N GLU A 437 9.25 -24.64 23.24
CA GLU A 437 8.72 -25.90 23.81
C GLU A 437 9.15 -27.14 23.01
N SER A 438 9.21 -27.03 21.68
CA SER A 438 9.63 -28.12 20.79
C SER A 438 11.15 -28.29 20.65
N ALA A 439 11.94 -27.29 21.04
CA ALA A 439 13.39 -27.37 21.00
C ALA A 439 13.90 -28.04 22.28
N ASP A 440 14.92 -28.92 22.17
CA ASP A 440 15.62 -29.54 23.32
C ASP A 440 16.52 -28.54 24.08
N LEU A 441 15.86 -27.51 24.63
CA LEU A 441 16.45 -26.43 25.39
C LEU A 441 16.37 -26.78 26.88
N PRO A 442 17.46 -26.57 27.65
CA PRO A 442 17.39 -26.67 29.10
C PRO A 442 16.26 -25.80 29.68
N ALA A 443 15.57 -26.26 30.72
CA ALA A 443 14.41 -25.55 31.28
C ALA A 443 14.71 -24.11 31.81
N GLU A 444 15.98 -23.77 32.04
CA GLU A 444 16.42 -22.40 32.30
C GLU A 444 16.52 -21.56 31.01
N ALA A 445 16.98 -22.16 29.91
CA ALA A 445 17.06 -21.54 28.58
C ALA A 445 15.68 -21.18 28.05
N ALA A 446 14.73 -22.11 28.10
CA ALA A 446 13.35 -21.86 27.69
C ALA A 446 12.77 -20.61 28.42
N LYS A 447 12.95 -20.54 29.74
CA LYS A 447 12.52 -19.40 30.58
C LYS A 447 13.27 -18.09 30.32
N ASP A 448 14.52 -18.16 29.88
CA ASP A 448 15.30 -16.96 29.49
C ASP A 448 14.84 -16.46 28.11
N ALA A 449 14.54 -17.36 27.16
CA ALA A 449 14.00 -17.04 25.85
C ALA A 449 12.57 -16.47 25.91
N GLU A 450 11.65 -17.11 26.65
CA GLU A 450 10.30 -16.59 26.95
C GLU A 450 10.35 -15.16 27.49
N ARG A 451 11.22 -14.91 28.48
CA ARG A 451 11.40 -13.59 29.10
C ARG A 451 11.91 -12.56 28.10
N GLY A 452 12.76 -12.98 27.16
CA GLY A 452 13.26 -12.13 26.09
C GLY A 452 12.17 -11.75 25.10
N LEU A 453 11.42 -12.73 24.60
CA LEU A 453 10.25 -12.53 23.73
C LEU A 453 9.23 -11.58 24.36
N GLN A 454 8.88 -11.80 25.64
CA GLN A 454 7.98 -10.90 26.38
C GLN A 454 8.53 -9.47 26.52
N LYS A 455 9.85 -9.28 26.57
CA LYS A 455 10.47 -7.94 26.59
C LYS A 455 10.38 -7.26 25.23
N ILE A 456 10.65 -7.97 24.13
CA ILE A 456 10.51 -7.47 22.75
C ILE A 456 9.09 -6.96 22.52
N VAL A 457 8.09 -7.78 22.88
CA VAL A 457 6.68 -7.44 22.68
C VAL A 457 6.24 -6.24 23.51
N LYS A 458 6.65 -6.15 24.77
CA LYS A 458 6.37 -4.96 25.60
C LYS A 458 7.08 -3.69 25.10
N GLY A 459 8.20 -3.81 24.39
CA GLY A 459 8.81 -2.69 23.67
C GLY A 459 7.94 -2.28 22.48
N TYR A 460 7.67 -3.23 21.58
CA TYR A 460 6.95 -2.99 20.32
C TYR A 460 5.48 -2.58 20.52
N GLU A 461 4.77 -3.09 21.54
CA GLU A 461 3.40 -2.65 21.90
C GLU A 461 3.34 -1.16 22.26
N LYS A 462 4.39 -0.55 22.83
CA LYS A 462 4.44 0.91 23.09
C LYS A 462 4.54 1.73 21.80
N LEU A 463 5.10 1.12 20.75
CA LEU A 463 5.40 1.75 19.47
C LEU A 463 4.24 1.67 18.48
N LEU A 464 3.23 0.84 18.77
CA LEU A 464 2.02 0.79 17.96
C LEU A 464 1.28 2.14 18.05
N PRO A 465 0.91 2.74 16.90
CA PRO A 465 -0.13 3.75 16.86
C PRO A 465 -1.37 3.24 17.57
N LYS A 466 -2.04 4.09 18.33
CA LYS A 466 -3.44 3.81 18.69
C LYS A 466 -4.30 4.31 17.54
N PRO A 467 -5.07 3.45 16.86
CA PRO A 467 -6.01 3.89 15.85
C PRO A 467 -7.03 4.87 16.44
N GLY A 468 -7.65 5.64 15.56
CA GLY A 468 -8.75 6.54 15.89
C GLY A 468 -9.61 6.73 14.65
N PRO A 469 -10.81 7.31 14.76
CA PRO A 469 -11.63 7.60 13.60
C PRO A 469 -10.87 8.50 12.61
N TRP A 470 -11.25 8.38 11.35
CA TRP A 470 -10.65 9.14 10.25
C TRP A 470 -11.75 9.74 9.40
N MET A 471 -11.60 11.02 9.03
CA MET A 471 -12.58 11.76 8.23
C MET A 471 -11.85 12.63 7.22
N ALA A 472 -12.22 12.54 5.94
CA ALA A 472 -11.66 13.37 4.89
C ALA A 472 -12.76 13.93 3.98
N PHE A 473 -12.48 15.05 3.34
CA PHE A 473 -13.33 15.63 2.31
C PHE A 473 -12.51 16.44 1.32
N SER A 474 -13.02 16.58 0.11
CA SER A 474 -12.45 17.37 -0.97
C SER A 474 -13.48 18.32 -1.57
N PHE A 475 -13.01 19.38 -2.20
CA PHE A 475 -13.82 20.34 -2.94
C PHE A 475 -13.05 20.93 -4.13
N LEU A 476 -13.80 21.47 -5.10
CA LEU A 476 -13.23 22.31 -6.16
C LEU A 476 -12.89 23.68 -5.60
N GLY A 477 -11.61 24.05 -5.69
CA GLY A 477 -11.09 25.41 -5.52
C GLY A 477 -10.88 26.12 -6.85
N ASP A 478 -10.36 27.34 -6.81
CA ASP A 478 -10.21 28.19 -8.01
C ASP A 478 -9.11 27.71 -8.98
N GLN A 479 -8.15 26.92 -8.49
CA GLN A 479 -7.01 26.39 -9.28
C GLN A 479 -6.99 24.86 -9.42
N GLY A 480 -8.02 24.14 -8.98
CA GLY A 480 -8.05 22.67 -9.00
C GLY A 480 -8.74 22.09 -7.76
N TYR A 481 -8.20 20.99 -7.20
CA TYR A 481 -8.75 20.37 -6.00
C TYR A 481 -8.06 20.82 -4.74
N GLU A 482 -8.83 20.89 -3.66
CA GLU A 482 -8.35 21.10 -2.30
C GLU A 482 -9.12 20.15 -1.36
N GLY A 483 -8.47 19.67 -0.32
CA GLY A 483 -9.09 18.79 0.65
C GLY A 483 -8.37 18.69 1.97
N TYR A 484 -9.06 18.12 2.95
CA TYR A 484 -8.53 17.89 4.28
C TYR A 484 -8.73 16.43 4.67
N SER A 485 -7.79 15.91 5.45
CA SER A 485 -7.86 14.61 6.10
C SER A 485 -7.58 14.80 7.59
N TRP A 486 -8.50 14.32 8.42
CA TRP A 486 -8.47 14.40 9.87
C TRP A 486 -8.34 13.00 10.45
N SER A 487 -7.36 12.81 11.33
CA SER A 487 -7.06 11.54 11.99
C SER A 487 -6.97 11.74 13.49
N TRP A 488 -7.80 11.05 14.25
CA TRP A 488 -7.77 11.09 15.73
C TRP A 488 -6.80 10.07 16.35
N SER A 489 -6.03 9.34 15.54
CA SER A 489 -5.01 8.39 16.02
C SER A 489 -3.97 9.02 16.96
N GLU A 490 -3.65 8.30 18.04
CA GLU A 490 -2.64 8.67 19.03
C GLU A 490 -1.33 7.86 18.84
N ASN A 491 -0.35 8.11 19.73
CA ASN A 491 0.98 7.46 19.72
C ASN A 491 1.79 7.58 18.41
N LEU A 492 1.41 8.46 17.49
CA LEU A 492 2.24 8.72 16.30
C LEU A 492 3.59 9.34 16.70
N PHE A 493 4.65 8.88 16.03
CA PHE A 493 6.01 9.40 16.15
C PHE A 493 6.19 10.83 15.63
N LEU A 494 5.18 11.43 15.01
CA LEU A 494 5.22 12.77 14.44
C LEU A 494 5.30 13.87 15.52
N ASP A 495 5.99 14.97 15.18
CA ASP A 495 6.06 16.19 16.00
C ASP A 495 5.78 17.46 15.16
N ALA A 496 4.65 18.12 15.45
CA ALA A 496 4.24 19.40 14.84
C ALA A 496 4.64 20.65 15.65
N SER A 497 5.57 20.54 16.61
CA SER A 497 5.86 21.62 17.57
C SER A 497 6.58 22.86 16.99
N LYS A 498 7.23 22.74 15.83
CA LYS A 498 7.99 23.83 15.17
C LYS A 498 7.83 23.78 13.64
N ARG A 499 8.24 24.84 12.95
CA ARG A 499 8.41 24.88 11.48
C ARG A 499 9.39 23.79 11.00
N LEU A 500 9.25 23.34 9.76
CA LEU A 500 10.17 22.40 9.10
C LEU A 500 11.27 23.18 8.35
N GLU A 501 12.39 23.43 9.02
CA GLU A 501 13.54 24.16 8.45
C GLU A 501 14.21 23.40 7.29
N LEU A 502 14.12 22.06 7.23
CA LEU A 502 14.66 21.29 6.11
C LEU A 502 13.97 21.56 4.77
N LEU A 503 12.81 22.25 4.75
CA LEU A 503 12.19 22.72 3.50
C LEU A 503 13.07 23.73 2.75
N GLU A 504 14.04 24.37 3.41
CA GLU A 504 15.03 25.23 2.75
C GLU A 504 16.20 24.41 2.16
N HIS A 505 16.30 23.12 2.50
CA HIS A 505 17.33 22.18 2.03
C HIS A 505 16.83 21.20 0.95
N VAL A 506 15.71 21.50 0.28
CA VAL A 506 15.13 20.68 -0.81
C VAL A 506 15.54 21.13 -2.22
N GLY A 507 16.42 22.11 -2.36
CA GLY A 507 16.98 22.54 -3.65
C GLY A 507 16.13 23.55 -4.43
N GLY A 508 15.18 24.21 -3.76
CA GLY A 508 14.36 25.28 -4.34
C GLY A 508 13.19 24.75 -5.18
N ALA A 509 13.50 24.15 -6.34
CA ALA A 509 12.50 23.61 -7.25
C ALA A 509 12.70 22.09 -7.51
N PRO A 510 12.55 21.21 -6.49
CA PRO A 510 12.65 19.76 -6.68
C PRO A 510 11.48 19.21 -7.50
N LEU A 511 11.68 18.04 -8.12
CA LEU A 511 10.58 17.26 -8.71
C LEU A 511 9.59 16.81 -7.63
N ALA A 512 10.11 16.31 -6.51
CA ALA A 512 9.31 15.99 -5.34
C ALA A 512 10.15 16.16 -4.08
N ALA A 513 9.53 16.61 -3.00
CA ALA A 513 10.11 16.54 -1.68
C ALA A 513 9.06 16.19 -0.63
N ILE A 514 9.44 15.39 0.36
CA ILE A 514 8.69 15.22 1.61
C ILE A 514 9.63 15.45 2.77
N VAL A 515 9.25 16.34 3.67
CA VAL A 515 9.98 16.66 4.91
C VAL A 515 9.05 16.38 6.07
N TYR A 516 9.53 15.69 7.10
CA TYR A 516 8.77 15.42 8.32
C TYR A 516 9.65 15.50 9.56
N ARG A 517 9.06 15.79 10.71
CA ARG A 517 9.73 15.73 12.01
C ARG A 517 9.18 14.60 12.85
N THR A 518 10.08 13.81 13.43
CA THR A 518 9.75 12.80 14.45
C THR A 518 10.14 13.25 15.85
N LYS A 519 9.42 12.74 16.85
CA LYS A 519 9.81 12.75 18.25
C LYS A 519 11.07 11.89 18.40
N THR A 520 12.16 12.50 18.86
CA THR A 520 13.41 11.78 19.13
C THR A 520 13.38 11.21 20.55
N ASP A 521 13.31 9.89 20.68
CA ASP A 521 13.37 9.19 21.97
C ASP A 521 14.58 8.25 22.00
N SER A 522 15.57 8.59 22.83
CA SER A 522 16.80 7.80 23.00
C SER A 522 16.55 6.45 23.67
N THR A 523 15.43 6.25 24.38
CA THR A 523 15.12 4.96 25.02
C THR A 523 14.90 3.85 24.00
N LEU A 524 14.40 4.17 22.80
CA LEU A 524 14.17 3.20 21.72
C LEU A 524 15.48 2.57 21.23
N PHE A 525 16.55 3.37 21.17
CA PHE A 525 17.87 2.88 20.81
C PHE A 525 18.44 1.95 21.90
N GLU A 526 18.28 2.32 23.18
CA GLU A 526 18.73 1.46 24.29
C GLU A 526 17.88 0.18 24.44
N GLU A 527 16.59 0.20 24.08
CA GLU A 527 15.76 -1.01 23.98
C GLU A 527 16.29 -1.94 22.88
N LEU A 528 16.69 -1.40 21.71
CA LEU A 528 17.30 -2.17 20.61
C LEU A 528 18.68 -2.74 20.99
N VAL A 529 19.56 -1.94 21.60
CA VAL A 529 20.88 -2.41 22.07
C VAL A 529 20.73 -3.49 23.14
N SER A 530 19.78 -3.33 24.06
CA SER A 530 19.48 -4.34 25.06
C SER A 530 18.92 -5.64 24.47
N LEU A 531 18.22 -5.58 23.33
CA LEU A 531 17.75 -6.77 22.63
C LEU A 531 18.92 -7.50 21.96
N GLY A 532 19.82 -6.80 21.28
CA GLY A 532 21.01 -7.40 20.68
C GLY A 532 21.86 -8.15 21.71
N GLY A 533 22.17 -7.51 22.84
CA GLY A 533 22.94 -8.15 23.92
C GLY A 533 22.23 -9.35 24.58
N MET A 534 20.89 -9.35 24.62
CA MET A 534 20.11 -10.48 25.11
C MET A 534 20.22 -11.71 24.21
N ILE A 535 20.22 -11.52 22.88
CA ILE A 535 20.38 -12.61 21.91
C ILE A 535 21.79 -13.22 22.04
N VAL A 536 22.84 -12.39 22.11
CA VAL A 536 24.23 -12.87 22.27
C VAL A 536 24.40 -13.67 23.56
N ASN A 537 23.93 -13.14 24.70
CA ASN A 537 24.02 -13.83 25.99
C ASN A 537 23.26 -15.18 25.99
N PHE A 538 22.13 -15.26 25.29
CA PHE A 538 21.37 -16.50 25.15
C PHE A 538 22.15 -17.54 24.33
N SER A 539 22.69 -17.14 23.18
CA SER A 539 23.51 -18.00 22.33
C SER A 539 24.73 -18.53 23.07
N GLU A 540 25.48 -17.66 23.76
CA GLU A 540 26.67 -18.05 24.54
C GLU A 540 26.35 -19.07 25.64
N LYS A 541 25.29 -18.82 26.41
CA LYS A 541 24.94 -19.65 27.57
C LYS A 541 24.41 -21.02 27.18
N TYR A 542 23.67 -21.15 26.08
CA TYR A 542 22.84 -22.32 25.79
C TYR A 542 23.02 -23.00 24.43
N LEU A 543 23.47 -22.27 23.41
CA LEU A 543 23.65 -22.83 22.06
C LEU A 543 25.12 -23.17 21.83
N VAL A 544 26.01 -22.21 22.09
CA VAL A 544 27.46 -22.35 21.90
C VAL A 544 28.02 -23.40 22.87
N SER A 545 27.60 -23.37 24.14
CA SER A 545 28.05 -24.34 25.16
C SER A 545 27.69 -25.81 24.87
N LYS A 546 26.74 -26.06 23.94
CA LYS A 546 26.35 -27.39 23.45
C LYS A 546 26.94 -27.73 22.06
N ALA A 547 27.52 -26.77 21.35
CA ALA A 547 28.04 -26.96 19.99
C ALA A 547 29.36 -27.76 19.97
N SER A 548 29.81 -28.19 18.79
CA SER A 548 31.11 -28.87 18.63
C SER A 548 32.28 -27.99 19.11
N GLU A 549 33.44 -28.57 19.44
CA GLU A 549 34.62 -27.78 19.83
C GLU A 549 35.03 -26.80 18.72
N ASP A 550 34.94 -27.23 17.46
CA ASP A 550 35.17 -26.40 16.26
C ASP A 550 34.18 -25.21 16.18
N ASP A 551 32.89 -25.43 16.44
CA ASP A 551 31.88 -24.37 16.38
C ASP A 551 31.91 -23.43 17.59
N GLN A 552 32.31 -23.94 18.75
CA GLN A 552 32.67 -23.13 19.91
C GLN A 552 33.87 -22.24 19.60
N GLU A 553 34.91 -22.77 18.95
CA GLU A 553 36.07 -21.99 18.54
C GLU A 553 35.71 -20.95 17.46
N LYS A 554 34.92 -21.32 16.45
CA LYS A 554 34.37 -20.39 15.44
C LYS A 554 33.57 -19.26 16.09
N PHE A 555 32.61 -19.58 16.96
CA PHE A 555 31.79 -18.56 17.65
C PHE A 555 32.65 -17.68 18.55
N GLN A 556 33.54 -18.24 19.35
CA GLN A 556 34.44 -17.44 20.19
C GLN A 556 35.35 -16.53 19.35
N THR A 557 35.84 -17.02 18.21
CA THR A 557 36.67 -16.25 17.27
C THR A 557 35.85 -15.12 16.64
N PHE A 558 34.62 -15.40 16.22
CA PHE A 558 33.67 -14.41 15.74
C PHE A 558 33.39 -13.33 16.80
N SER A 559 32.96 -13.71 18.01
CA SER A 559 32.60 -12.76 19.07
C SER A 559 33.81 -11.94 19.56
N LYS A 560 35.00 -12.52 19.66
CA LYS A 560 36.26 -11.78 19.95
C LYS A 560 36.63 -10.79 18.84
N THR A 561 36.26 -11.08 17.59
CA THR A 561 36.62 -10.28 16.41
C THR A 561 35.60 -9.17 16.12
N PHE A 562 34.30 -9.48 16.18
CA PHE A 562 33.20 -8.58 15.81
C PHE A 562 32.49 -7.93 17.00
N GLY A 563 32.50 -8.55 18.19
CA GLY A 563 31.90 -7.99 19.40
C GLY A 563 32.38 -6.56 19.72
N PRO A 564 33.69 -6.29 19.75
CA PRO A 564 34.22 -4.94 19.92
C PRO A 564 33.80 -3.94 18.83
N LEU A 565 33.50 -4.41 17.60
CA LEU A 565 33.01 -3.57 16.51
C LEU A 565 31.53 -3.18 16.73
N VAL A 566 30.71 -4.10 17.22
CA VAL A 566 29.33 -3.83 17.62
C VAL A 566 29.29 -2.85 18.79
N GLU A 567 30.14 -3.03 19.81
CA GLU A 567 30.25 -2.06 20.91
C GLU A 567 30.63 -0.66 20.40
N LYS A 568 31.69 -0.54 19.59
CA LYS A 568 32.08 0.71 18.93
C LYS A 568 30.92 1.33 18.15
N LEU A 569 30.21 0.55 17.34
CA LEU A 569 29.05 1.02 16.56
C LEU A 569 27.99 1.63 17.49
N THR A 570 27.60 0.91 18.54
CA THR A 570 26.56 1.41 19.46
C THR A 570 27.01 2.66 20.19
N ASP A 571 28.28 2.77 20.55
CA ASP A 571 28.84 3.95 21.21
C ASP A 571 28.95 5.17 20.28
N ILE A 572 29.31 5.00 19.01
CA ILE A 572 29.30 6.08 18.01
C ILE A 572 27.87 6.60 17.83
N PHE A 573 26.88 5.71 17.75
CA PHE A 573 25.48 6.13 17.64
C PHE A 573 24.98 6.84 18.91
N ARG A 574 25.27 6.27 20.09
CA ARG A 574 24.87 6.81 21.41
C ARG A 574 25.49 8.18 21.71
N LYS A 575 26.78 8.36 21.41
CA LYS A 575 27.55 9.56 21.79
C LYS A 575 27.52 10.65 20.71
N ASN A 576 27.57 10.26 19.43
CA ASN A 576 27.81 11.20 18.33
C ASN A 576 26.61 11.36 17.41
N ILE A 577 26.10 10.26 16.81
CA ILE A 577 25.08 10.35 15.75
C ILE A 577 23.69 10.73 16.29
N LEU A 578 23.14 10.01 17.27
CA LEU A 578 21.80 10.34 17.81
C LEU A 578 21.77 11.72 18.48
N PRO A 579 22.77 12.14 19.28
CA PRO A 579 22.73 13.45 19.93
C PRO A 579 22.89 14.64 18.96
N SER A 580 23.49 14.42 17.78
CA SER A 580 23.63 15.45 16.75
C SER A 580 22.41 15.61 15.85
N MET A 581 21.42 14.71 15.90
CA MET A 581 20.19 14.72 15.09
C MET A 581 18.91 14.97 15.92
N LYS A 582 19.03 15.59 17.10
CA LYS A 582 17.95 15.81 18.08
C LYS A 582 16.74 16.63 17.63
N ASP A 583 16.80 17.32 16.49
CA ASP A 583 15.61 18.01 15.95
C ASP A 583 14.65 17.05 15.22
N GLY A 584 15.08 15.82 14.91
CA GLY A 584 14.21 14.76 14.37
C GLY A 584 13.68 15.00 12.95
N GLN A 585 14.12 16.05 12.26
CA GLN A 585 13.74 16.32 10.87
C GLN A 585 14.45 15.39 9.88
N VAL A 586 13.68 14.80 8.98
CA VAL A 586 14.14 14.03 7.83
C VAL A 586 13.42 14.51 6.57
N GLY A 587 14.16 14.70 5.49
CA GLY A 587 13.67 15.00 4.16
C GLY A 587 14.04 13.91 3.17
N LEU A 588 13.14 13.59 2.25
CA LEU A 588 13.42 12.82 1.04
C LEU A 588 13.19 13.75 -0.15
N VAL A 589 14.14 13.82 -1.07
CA VAL A 589 14.11 14.73 -2.21
C VAL A 589 14.39 13.95 -3.50
N LEU A 590 13.57 14.19 -4.52
CA LEU A 590 13.79 13.75 -5.90
C LEU A 590 13.97 14.99 -6.77
N ASP A 591 15.00 14.97 -7.62
CA ASP A 591 15.31 16.05 -8.56
C ASP A 591 15.81 15.47 -9.89
N SER A 592 15.98 16.33 -10.90
CA SER A 592 16.35 15.93 -12.27
C SER A 592 17.17 16.97 -13.06
N LYS A 593 17.95 17.82 -12.37
CA LYS A 593 18.69 18.92 -13.03
C LYS A 593 19.94 18.44 -13.76
N SER A 594 20.55 17.35 -13.31
CA SER A 594 21.68 16.74 -14.03
C SER A 594 21.19 16.02 -15.28
N LYS A 595 22.03 15.97 -16.33
CA LYS A 595 21.74 15.27 -17.59
C LYS A 595 22.89 14.35 -17.99
N VAL A 596 22.55 13.27 -18.70
CA VAL A 596 23.46 12.24 -19.21
C VAL A 596 23.11 11.92 -20.67
N THR A 597 24.11 11.70 -21.53
CA THR A 597 23.89 11.16 -22.88
C THR A 597 23.96 9.64 -22.92
N ARG A 598 24.60 9.00 -21.93
CA ARG A 598 24.67 7.54 -21.80
C ARG A 598 24.74 7.15 -20.33
N LEU A 599 23.70 6.48 -19.82
CA LEU A 599 23.60 6.12 -18.40
C LEU A 599 24.60 5.00 -18.00
N HIS A 600 24.86 4.07 -18.90
CA HIS A 600 25.75 2.92 -18.70
C HIS A 600 26.46 2.53 -20.00
N LYS A 601 27.69 2.03 -19.89
CA LYS A 601 28.55 1.63 -21.04
C LYS A 601 27.94 0.56 -21.97
N GLU A 602 26.98 -0.24 -21.48
CA GLU A 602 26.28 -1.29 -22.25
C GLU A 602 25.00 -0.76 -22.93
N LEU A 603 24.63 0.49 -22.68
CA LEU A 603 23.53 1.16 -23.37
C LEU A 603 24.08 2.06 -24.50
N PRO A 604 23.35 2.21 -25.61
CA PRO A 604 23.70 3.18 -26.65
C PRO A 604 23.67 4.62 -26.10
N ALA A 605 24.22 5.56 -26.86
CA ALA A 605 24.07 6.99 -26.53
C ALA A 605 22.68 7.50 -26.95
N SER A 606 22.23 8.57 -26.32
CA SER A 606 21.10 9.41 -26.72
C SER A 606 21.65 10.67 -27.37
N ASP A 607 21.09 11.08 -28.51
CA ASP A 607 21.40 12.34 -29.20
C ASP A 607 21.07 13.57 -28.32
N GLU A 608 19.90 13.52 -27.67
CA GLU A 608 19.46 14.50 -26.70
C GLU A 608 19.84 14.05 -25.27
N PRO A 609 20.47 14.93 -24.45
CA PRO A 609 20.82 14.60 -23.07
C PRO A 609 19.60 14.32 -22.19
N LEU A 610 19.51 13.10 -21.69
CA LEU A 610 18.44 12.59 -20.84
C LEU A 610 18.56 13.15 -19.41
N PRO A 611 17.43 13.50 -18.76
CA PRO A 611 17.45 13.95 -17.37
C PRO A 611 17.77 12.78 -16.44
N LEU A 612 18.73 12.97 -15.54
CA LEU A 612 19.15 11.96 -14.57
C LEU A 612 18.25 12.03 -13.33
N LEU A 613 17.78 10.88 -12.82
CA LEU A 613 17.06 10.85 -11.55
C LEU A 613 18.04 11.06 -10.39
N GLU A 614 17.84 12.10 -9.59
CA GLU A 614 18.69 12.47 -8.47
C GLU A 614 17.91 12.25 -7.14
N PRO A 615 18.04 11.09 -6.47
CA PRO A 615 17.47 10.88 -5.15
C PRO A 615 18.42 11.31 -4.04
N ALA A 616 17.87 11.97 -3.01
CA ALA A 616 18.60 12.35 -1.80
C ALA A 616 17.78 12.18 -0.51
N ILE A 617 18.50 11.92 0.59
CA ILE A 617 18.02 11.99 1.96
C ILE A 617 18.68 13.19 2.62
N VAL A 618 17.88 14.03 3.27
CA VAL A 618 18.31 15.20 4.05
C VAL A 618 17.99 14.94 5.52
N VAL A 619 18.91 15.21 6.43
CA VAL A 619 18.71 15.01 7.88
C VAL A 619 19.09 16.28 8.65
N GLY A 620 18.23 16.70 9.57
CA GLY A 620 18.42 17.90 10.38
C GLY A 620 19.48 17.68 11.46
N LEU A 621 20.44 18.60 11.56
CA LEU A 621 21.53 18.54 12.53
C LEU A 621 21.35 19.60 13.61
N SER A 622 21.33 19.15 14.87
CA SER A 622 21.46 19.98 16.06
C SER A 622 22.93 20.25 16.45
N ASP A 623 23.86 19.38 16.03
CA ASP A 623 25.31 19.61 16.18
C ASP A 623 26.09 18.98 15.01
N ALA A 624 26.39 19.79 13.99
CA ALA A 624 27.14 19.32 12.83
C ALA A 624 28.64 19.07 13.09
N LYS A 625 29.21 19.50 14.22
CA LYS A 625 30.58 19.13 14.59
C LYS A 625 30.58 17.68 15.09
N LEU A 626 29.71 17.39 16.05
CA LEU A 626 29.53 16.06 16.62
C LEU A 626 29.08 15.03 15.57
N PHE A 627 28.25 15.43 14.60
CA PHE A 627 27.88 14.57 13.48
C PHE A 627 29.08 14.19 12.59
N ARG A 628 29.97 15.14 12.28
CA ARG A 628 31.20 14.88 11.50
C ARG A 628 32.19 14.01 12.27
N GLU A 629 32.29 14.17 13.58
CA GLU A 629 33.08 13.30 14.45
C GLU A 629 32.52 11.87 14.40
N GLY A 630 31.21 11.70 14.56
CA GLY A 630 30.54 10.39 14.41
C GLY A 630 30.73 9.76 13.02
N LEU A 631 30.62 10.52 11.92
CA LEU A 631 30.90 9.99 10.58
C LEU A 631 32.37 9.55 10.44
N SER A 632 33.32 10.31 10.96
CA SER A 632 34.74 9.94 10.95
C SER A 632 34.97 8.62 11.70
N ASP A 633 34.34 8.45 12.86
CA ASP A 633 34.43 7.21 13.64
C ASP A 633 33.78 6.02 12.91
N LEU A 634 32.69 6.24 12.16
CA LEU A 634 32.06 5.20 11.32
C LEU A 634 32.96 4.75 10.16
N PHE A 635 33.72 5.64 9.53
CA PHE A 635 34.70 5.24 8.50
C PHE A 635 35.84 4.41 9.09
N VAL A 636 36.41 4.82 10.24
CA VAL A 636 37.41 4.03 10.97
C VAL A 636 36.86 2.66 11.37
N LEU A 637 35.60 2.59 11.81
CA LEU A 637 34.93 1.34 12.13
C LEU A 637 34.72 0.44 10.89
N ALA A 638 34.50 1.03 9.70
CA ALA A 638 34.37 0.28 8.46
C ALA A 638 35.71 -0.32 8.00
N ASP A 639 36.83 0.38 8.19
CA ASP A 639 38.18 -0.18 7.96
C ASP A 639 38.52 -1.30 8.96
N ASP A 640 38.16 -1.13 10.24
CA ASP A 640 38.26 -2.18 11.25
C ASP A 640 37.43 -3.42 10.85
N LEU A 641 36.22 -3.22 10.31
CA LEU A 641 35.33 -4.28 9.84
C LEU A 641 35.89 -5.02 8.63
N VAL A 642 36.42 -4.31 7.62
CA VAL A 642 37.11 -4.94 6.47
C VAL A 642 38.28 -5.79 6.96
N THR A 643 39.09 -5.24 7.89
CA THR A 643 40.21 -5.95 8.50
C THR A 643 39.76 -7.18 9.30
N ALA A 644 38.61 -7.11 9.97
CA ALA A 644 38.02 -8.24 10.71
C ALA A 644 37.53 -9.35 9.79
N VAL A 645 36.85 -9.00 8.67
CA VAL A 645 36.39 -9.98 7.68
C VAL A 645 37.58 -10.68 7.01
N GLN A 646 38.58 -9.94 6.56
CA GLN A 646 39.81 -10.50 5.96
C GLN A 646 40.55 -11.48 6.90
N LYS A 647 40.48 -11.27 8.22
CA LYS A 647 41.09 -12.17 9.21
C LYS A 647 40.33 -13.48 9.43
N MET A 648 39.02 -13.51 9.20
CA MET A 648 38.24 -14.74 9.29
C MET A 648 38.18 -15.52 7.97
N ASP A 649 37.98 -14.82 6.86
CA ASP A 649 37.93 -15.42 5.53
C ASP A 649 38.54 -14.49 4.48
N GLY A 650 39.80 -14.76 4.14
CA GLY A 650 40.57 -14.02 3.14
C GLY A 650 40.07 -14.19 1.70
N ASN A 651 39.12 -15.08 1.43
CA ASN A 651 38.56 -15.26 0.08
C ASN A 651 37.34 -14.35 -0.17
N THR A 652 36.62 -13.93 0.87
CA THR A 652 35.40 -13.11 0.74
C THR A 652 35.69 -11.64 0.42
N VAL A 653 36.81 -11.09 0.91
CA VAL A 653 37.27 -9.72 0.60
C VAL A 653 38.70 -9.78 0.08
N PRO A 654 39.01 -9.25 -1.12
CA PRO A 654 40.37 -9.29 -1.66
C PRO A 654 41.40 -8.71 -0.69
N GLU A 655 42.57 -9.33 -0.58
CA GLU A 655 43.64 -8.94 0.38
C GLU A 655 44.07 -7.46 0.26
N ASN A 656 43.90 -6.87 -0.92
CA ASN A 656 44.25 -5.48 -1.21
C ASN A 656 43.05 -4.54 -1.34
N TYR A 657 41.83 -4.99 -1.01
CA TYR A 657 40.66 -4.13 -1.00
C TYR A 657 40.76 -3.12 0.16
N LYS A 658 40.54 -1.85 -0.17
CA LYS A 658 40.35 -0.76 0.79
C LYS A 658 39.09 -0.01 0.40
N ILE A 659 38.39 0.53 1.39
CA ILE A 659 37.31 1.48 1.15
C ILE A 659 37.92 2.70 0.42
N PRO A 660 37.38 3.12 -0.73
CA PRO A 660 37.92 4.29 -1.44
C PRO A 660 37.83 5.54 -0.57
N GLU A 661 38.94 6.25 -0.43
CA GLU A 661 38.97 7.59 0.16
C GLU A 661 38.08 8.53 -0.67
N PRO A 662 37.15 9.28 -0.06
CA PRO A 662 36.27 10.17 -0.79
C PRO A 662 37.00 11.37 -1.38
N GLU A 663 36.60 11.75 -2.59
CA GLU A 663 36.99 13.03 -3.17
C GLU A 663 36.31 14.16 -2.38
N LYS A 664 37.13 15.09 -1.85
CA LYS A 664 36.68 16.12 -0.90
C LYS A 664 36.62 17.50 -1.54
N THR A 665 35.41 17.94 -1.84
CA THR A 665 35.14 19.26 -2.43
C THR A 665 34.65 20.23 -1.35
N LYS A 666 35.38 21.33 -1.13
CA LYS A 666 34.91 22.44 -0.30
C LYS A 666 34.05 23.37 -1.15
N ILE A 667 32.85 23.68 -0.67
CA ILE A 667 31.96 24.67 -1.28
C ILE A 667 31.60 25.77 -0.26
N ALA A 668 30.91 26.83 -0.70
CA ALA A 668 30.62 28.00 0.15
C ALA A 668 29.91 27.64 1.47
N ASN A 669 28.93 26.72 1.43
CA ASN A 669 28.05 26.41 2.57
C ASN A 669 28.37 25.07 3.26
N GLY A 670 29.51 24.42 2.94
CA GLY A 670 29.85 23.14 3.56
C GLY A 670 31.00 22.40 2.89
N THR A 671 30.95 21.08 2.99
CA THR A 671 31.89 20.17 2.32
C THR A 671 31.09 18.99 1.78
N VAL A 672 31.45 18.58 0.56
CA VAL A 672 30.95 17.40 -0.12
C VAL A 672 32.08 16.37 -0.17
N TRP A 673 31.74 15.12 0.10
CA TRP A 673 32.58 13.94 0.01
C TRP A 673 31.92 12.98 -0.97
N SER A 674 32.51 12.77 -2.15
CA SER A 674 31.98 11.87 -3.18
C SER A 674 32.82 10.60 -3.32
N PHE A 675 32.15 9.48 -3.54
CA PHE A 675 32.75 8.16 -3.65
C PHE A 675 32.70 7.71 -5.11
N ASN A 676 33.86 7.73 -5.76
CA ASN A 676 33.98 7.38 -7.17
C ASN A 676 33.72 5.86 -7.39
N ILE A 677 32.90 5.54 -8.41
CA ILE A 677 32.50 4.18 -8.80
C ILE A 677 32.84 3.84 -10.27
N ASP A 678 33.87 4.45 -10.87
CA ASP A 678 34.27 4.34 -12.29
C ASP A 678 34.28 2.91 -12.86
N LYS A 679 34.58 1.90 -12.05
CA LYS A 679 34.60 0.48 -12.47
C LYS A 679 33.21 -0.11 -12.77
N SER A 680 32.13 0.54 -12.35
CA SER A 680 30.75 0.09 -12.58
C SER A 680 30.32 0.18 -14.04
N GLY A 681 30.91 1.10 -14.82
CA GLY A 681 30.46 1.45 -16.16
C GLY A 681 29.24 2.38 -16.21
N ILE A 682 28.77 2.87 -15.06
CA ILE A 682 27.72 3.90 -14.93
C ILE A 682 28.34 5.28 -15.24
N ASP A 683 27.55 6.25 -15.69
CA ASP A 683 27.99 7.65 -15.91
C ASP A 683 28.68 8.24 -14.66
N SER A 684 29.86 8.84 -14.86
CA SER A 684 30.72 9.39 -13.80
C SER A 684 30.09 10.45 -12.90
N GLN A 685 28.96 11.05 -13.28
CA GLN A 685 28.19 11.97 -12.43
C GLN A 685 27.42 11.27 -11.31
N ILE A 686 27.18 9.96 -11.45
CA ILE A 686 26.52 9.14 -10.43
C ILE A 686 27.59 8.65 -9.47
N GLN A 687 27.68 9.31 -8.33
CA GLN A 687 28.60 8.98 -7.25
C GLN A 687 27.87 9.17 -5.93
N PRO A 688 27.83 8.16 -5.03
CA PRO A 688 27.38 8.36 -3.67
C PRO A 688 28.11 9.57 -3.05
N ALA A 689 27.36 10.47 -2.46
CA ALA A 689 27.86 11.74 -1.94
C ALA A 689 27.28 12.01 -0.56
N ILE A 690 28.15 12.34 0.38
CA ILE A 690 27.80 12.86 1.71
C ILE A 690 28.15 14.34 1.73
N ALA A 691 27.25 15.18 2.24
CA ALA A 691 27.43 16.62 2.27
C ALA A 691 26.89 17.19 3.59
N VAL A 692 27.64 18.09 4.25
CA VAL A 692 27.30 18.52 5.63
C VAL A 692 27.47 20.05 5.81
N THR A 693 26.39 20.76 6.14
CA THR A 693 26.36 22.19 6.53
C THR A 693 26.57 22.38 8.05
N THR A 694 26.12 23.49 8.62
CA THR A 694 25.97 23.71 10.07
C THR A 694 24.72 23.02 10.66
N ASN A 695 23.67 22.83 9.86
CA ASN A 695 22.31 22.47 10.30
C ASN A 695 21.68 21.28 9.52
N ALA A 696 22.35 20.74 8.51
CA ALA A 696 21.86 19.63 7.70
C ALA A 696 22.98 18.70 7.22
N ALA A 697 22.67 17.41 7.13
CA ALA A 697 23.43 16.41 6.37
C ALA A 697 22.60 15.97 5.16
N ILE A 698 23.25 15.78 4.02
CA ILE A 698 22.65 15.28 2.78
C ILE A 698 23.41 14.05 2.32
N PHE A 699 22.65 13.02 1.96
CA PHE A 699 23.10 11.81 1.30
C PHE A 699 22.45 11.78 -0.08
N SER A 700 23.24 11.76 -1.15
CA SER A 700 22.75 11.75 -2.54
C SER A 700 23.52 10.74 -3.38
N LEU A 701 22.99 10.36 -4.53
CA LEU A 701 23.71 9.59 -5.56
C LEU A 701 24.36 10.47 -6.63
N VAL A 702 24.24 11.80 -6.53
CA VAL A 702 24.82 12.76 -7.49
C VAL A 702 25.43 13.95 -6.73
N PRO A 703 26.76 14.17 -6.77
CA PRO A 703 27.41 15.23 -5.98
C PRO A 703 26.85 16.63 -6.27
N LYS A 704 26.52 16.92 -7.53
CA LYS A 704 25.87 18.18 -7.95
C LYS A 704 24.51 18.41 -7.28
N GLN A 705 23.75 17.36 -6.98
CA GLN A 705 22.50 17.52 -6.21
C GLN A 705 22.83 17.89 -4.77
N ALA A 706 23.77 17.17 -4.14
CA ALA A 706 24.19 17.46 -2.77
C ALA A 706 24.63 18.93 -2.60
N GLU A 707 25.39 19.48 -3.55
CA GLU A 707 25.76 20.91 -3.59
C GLU A 707 24.54 21.85 -3.62
N ARG A 708 23.51 21.55 -4.44
CA ARG A 708 22.27 22.34 -4.50
C ARG A 708 21.47 22.27 -3.19
N LEU A 709 21.41 21.10 -2.55
CA LEU A 709 20.71 20.92 -1.26
C LEU A 709 21.46 21.59 -0.09
N LEU A 710 22.79 21.72 -0.16
CA LEU A 710 23.58 22.54 0.80
C LEU A 710 23.33 24.06 0.65
N ALA A 711 22.87 24.54 -0.51
CA ALA A 711 22.87 25.97 -0.84
C ALA A 711 21.90 26.83 -0.03
N GLN A 712 20.87 26.22 0.59
CA GLN A 712 19.69 26.86 1.16
C GLN A 712 18.90 27.69 0.13
N ALA A 713 17.74 27.18 -0.27
CA ALA A 713 16.87 27.80 -1.26
C ALA A 713 15.42 27.78 -0.77
N THR A 714 14.70 28.89 -0.96
CA THR A 714 13.26 28.96 -0.73
C THR A 714 12.56 27.93 -1.62
N LEU A 715 11.67 27.12 -1.05
CA LEU A 715 10.87 26.16 -1.81
C LEU A 715 9.93 26.91 -2.76
N GLU A 716 10.17 26.76 -4.07
CA GLU A 716 9.38 27.30 -5.17
C GLU A 716 8.27 26.33 -5.59
N THR A 717 8.54 25.00 -5.60
CA THR A 717 7.55 23.98 -5.98
C THR A 717 6.35 24.01 -5.02
N GLY A 718 5.18 24.40 -5.53
CA GLY A 718 3.96 24.55 -4.72
C GLY A 718 3.84 25.86 -3.92
N SER A 719 4.80 26.79 -4.06
CA SER A 719 4.79 28.09 -3.36
C SER A 719 3.58 28.98 -3.68
N GLU A 720 2.98 28.78 -4.86
CA GLU A 720 1.74 29.44 -5.27
C GLU A 720 0.50 28.95 -4.48
N ILE A 721 0.63 27.89 -3.68
CA ILE A 721 -0.47 27.24 -2.94
C ILE A 721 -0.22 27.13 -1.43
N SER A 722 1.03 27.08 -0.96
CA SER A 722 1.38 27.24 0.46
C SER A 722 2.76 27.86 0.68
N ASP A 723 2.92 28.56 1.81
CA ASP A 723 4.18 29.17 2.24
C ASP A 723 5.00 28.28 3.19
N PHE A 724 4.41 27.18 3.68
CA PHE A 724 4.98 26.24 4.65
C PHE A 724 5.56 26.90 5.92
N GLN A 725 5.01 28.04 6.36
CA GLN A 725 5.53 28.80 7.51
C GLN A 725 5.00 28.33 8.88
N MET A 726 3.92 27.55 8.91
CA MET A 726 3.32 27.07 10.17
C MET A 726 4.18 25.99 10.86
N PRO A 727 3.93 25.69 12.14
CA PRO A 727 4.43 24.48 12.76
C PRO A 727 3.81 23.23 12.10
N LEU A 728 4.65 22.42 11.45
CA LEU A 728 4.25 21.26 10.65
C LEU A 728 4.94 20.00 11.18
N ALA A 729 4.19 18.90 11.23
CA ALA A 729 4.73 17.55 11.43
C ALA A 729 5.27 16.95 10.13
N ALA A 730 4.64 17.27 9.00
CA ALA A 730 5.08 16.89 7.67
C ALA A 730 4.65 17.93 6.64
N ALA A 731 5.43 18.03 5.57
CA ALA A 731 5.17 18.83 4.38
C ALA A 731 5.62 18.02 3.16
N ALA A 732 4.81 17.99 2.11
CA ALA A 732 5.12 17.33 0.85
C ALA A 732 4.79 18.24 -0.33
N THR A 733 5.58 18.15 -1.38
CA THR A 733 5.43 18.90 -2.63
C THR A 733 5.84 18.03 -3.81
N LEU A 734 5.19 18.23 -4.96
CA LEU A 734 5.38 17.47 -6.20
C LEU A 734 5.17 18.43 -7.38
N ASP A 735 6.19 18.61 -8.22
CA ASP A 735 6.09 19.21 -9.54
C ASP A 735 5.68 18.13 -10.54
N PHE A 736 4.38 17.99 -10.78
CA PHE A 736 3.88 16.97 -11.70
C PHE A 736 4.26 17.30 -13.15
N SER A 737 4.28 18.59 -13.52
CA SER A 737 4.76 19.01 -14.85
C SER A 737 6.24 18.64 -15.04
N GLY A 738 7.09 18.94 -14.05
CA GLY A 738 8.49 18.55 -14.05
C GLY A 738 8.72 17.03 -14.07
N VAL A 739 7.84 16.23 -13.46
CA VAL A 739 7.87 14.76 -13.56
C VAL A 739 7.54 14.31 -14.99
N ILE A 740 6.63 14.96 -15.70
CA ILE A 740 6.40 14.69 -17.12
C ILE A 740 7.62 15.11 -17.97
N ASP A 741 8.24 16.25 -17.68
CA ASP A 741 9.47 16.70 -18.33
C ASP A 741 10.67 15.77 -18.07
N PHE A 742 10.66 15.03 -16.96
CA PHE A 742 11.60 13.93 -16.71
C PHE A 742 11.27 12.68 -17.53
N ILE A 743 9.99 12.29 -17.63
CA ILE A 743 9.56 11.05 -18.30
C ILE A 743 9.65 11.11 -19.83
N GLU A 744 9.29 12.25 -20.45
CA GLU A 744 9.18 12.34 -21.92
C GLU A 744 10.49 12.00 -22.67
N PRO A 745 11.68 12.52 -22.29
CA PRO A 745 12.93 12.14 -22.94
C PRO A 745 13.28 10.65 -22.79
N TRP A 746 13.00 10.06 -21.62
CA TRP A 746 13.20 8.62 -21.40
C TRP A 746 12.24 7.76 -22.22
N PHE A 747 11.00 8.21 -22.44
CA PHE A 747 10.06 7.56 -23.35
C PHE A 747 10.56 7.58 -24.79
N ILE A 748 11.06 8.72 -25.27
CA ILE A 748 11.64 8.86 -26.63
C ILE A 748 12.84 7.91 -26.80
N TYR A 749 13.77 7.91 -25.84
CA TYR A 749 14.94 7.03 -25.84
C TYR A 749 14.56 5.54 -25.87
N VAL A 750 13.62 5.10 -25.02
CA VAL A 750 13.16 3.70 -24.99
C VAL A 750 12.44 3.33 -26.29
N ALA A 751 11.66 4.23 -26.88
CA ALA A 751 10.99 4.00 -28.15
C ALA A 751 12.01 3.79 -29.29
N ARG A 752 13.05 4.63 -29.38
CA ARG A 752 14.15 4.47 -30.33
C ARG A 752 14.95 3.19 -30.11
N TYR A 753 15.25 2.85 -28.86
CA TYR A 753 15.90 1.58 -28.50
C TYR A 753 15.10 0.37 -29.02
N VAL A 754 13.78 0.37 -28.81
CA VAL A 754 12.87 -0.68 -29.29
C VAL A 754 12.78 -0.71 -30.82
N SER A 755 12.85 0.44 -31.49
CA SER A 755 12.92 0.54 -32.97
C SER A 755 14.12 -0.23 -33.51
N VAL A 756 15.33 0.07 -33.00
CA VAL A 756 16.57 -0.62 -33.39
C VAL A 756 16.52 -2.10 -33.05
N GLN A 757 16.01 -2.46 -31.87
CA GLN A 757 15.89 -3.87 -31.46
C GLN A 757 14.96 -4.67 -32.39
N GLN A 758 13.88 -4.07 -32.89
CA GLN A 758 12.97 -4.73 -33.83
C GLN A 758 13.58 -4.91 -35.23
N GLN A 759 14.46 -4.00 -35.65
CA GLN A 759 15.18 -4.11 -36.94
C GLN A 759 16.29 -5.15 -36.89
N ASN A 760 17.13 -5.11 -35.85
CA ASN A 760 18.42 -5.79 -35.81
C ASN A 760 18.44 -7.00 -34.85
N GLY A 761 17.39 -7.22 -34.05
CA GLY A 761 17.31 -8.23 -32.99
C GLY A 761 18.08 -7.86 -31.71
N GLU A 762 19.17 -7.12 -31.87
CA GLU A 762 20.08 -6.66 -30.82
C GLU A 762 20.28 -5.13 -30.93
N VAL A 763 20.75 -4.48 -29.86
CA VAL A 763 21.09 -3.05 -29.87
C VAL A 763 22.56 -2.88 -29.50
N ASP A 764 23.34 -2.34 -30.43
CA ASP A 764 24.78 -2.08 -30.24
C ASP A 764 24.98 -0.88 -29.30
N SER A 765 25.78 -1.03 -28.24
CA SER A 765 26.07 0.04 -27.28
C SER A 765 27.00 1.14 -27.83
N SER A 766 27.62 0.92 -28.99
CA SER A 766 28.36 1.95 -29.72
C SER A 766 27.46 2.87 -30.53
N LEU A 767 26.21 2.49 -30.80
CA LEU A 767 25.23 3.28 -31.52
C LEU A 767 24.80 4.54 -30.73
N GLU A 768 24.33 5.55 -31.47
CA GLU A 768 23.63 6.73 -30.97
C GLU A 768 22.17 6.66 -31.43
N LEU A 769 21.22 6.85 -30.51
CA LEU A 769 19.79 6.75 -30.76
C LEU A 769 19.22 8.13 -31.11
N ASP A 770 19.19 8.43 -32.39
CA ASP A 770 18.68 9.67 -32.97
C ASP A 770 17.33 9.49 -33.67
N ALA A 771 16.83 10.57 -34.28
CA ALA A 771 15.58 10.55 -35.04
C ALA A 771 15.61 9.67 -36.31
N ASP A 772 16.78 9.35 -36.86
CA ASP A 772 16.90 8.48 -38.03
C ASP A 772 16.69 6.99 -37.64
N THR A 773 16.86 6.64 -36.36
CA THR A 773 16.50 5.30 -35.83
C THR A 773 14.98 5.03 -35.74
N GLU A 774 14.14 6.06 -35.87
CA GLU A 774 12.69 5.95 -35.70
C GLU A 774 12.01 5.37 -36.96
N GLU A 775 11.44 4.17 -36.91
CA GLU A 775 10.75 3.57 -38.07
C GLU A 775 9.31 3.13 -37.78
N GLY A 776 8.52 3.01 -38.87
CA GLY A 776 7.17 2.45 -38.86
C GLY A 776 6.28 3.01 -37.75
N MET A 777 5.73 2.10 -36.93
CA MET A 777 4.84 2.45 -35.82
C MET A 777 5.53 3.29 -34.73
N VAL A 778 6.84 3.16 -34.52
CA VAL A 778 7.56 3.95 -33.51
C VAL A 778 7.56 5.43 -33.89
N ARG A 779 7.86 5.73 -35.16
CA ARG A 779 7.81 7.10 -35.70
C ARG A 779 6.41 7.72 -35.57
N ASP A 780 5.37 6.97 -35.90
CA ASP A 780 3.97 7.41 -35.76
C ASP A 780 3.59 7.71 -34.30
N VAL A 781 4.12 6.94 -33.34
CA VAL A 781 3.88 7.15 -31.90
C VAL A 781 4.62 8.39 -31.40
N LEU A 782 5.89 8.56 -31.76
CA LEU A 782 6.72 9.71 -31.34
C LEU A 782 6.23 11.04 -31.91
N GLN A 783 5.66 11.05 -33.12
CA GLN A 783 5.01 12.24 -33.68
C GLN A 783 3.74 12.66 -32.90
N GLN A 784 3.09 11.74 -32.19
CA GLN A 784 1.85 12.00 -31.46
C GLN A 784 2.06 12.18 -29.94
N SER A 785 3.20 11.76 -29.39
CA SER A 785 3.45 11.79 -27.95
C SER A 785 3.49 13.18 -27.30
N PRO A 786 3.98 14.27 -27.94
CA PRO A 786 4.02 15.59 -27.30
C PRO A 786 2.63 16.09 -26.88
N VAL A 787 1.59 15.81 -27.68
CA VAL A 787 0.19 16.16 -27.35
C VAL A 787 -0.31 15.41 -26.12
N VAL A 788 0.12 14.16 -25.95
CA VAL A 788 -0.23 13.33 -24.77
C VAL A 788 0.50 13.85 -23.54
N PHE A 789 1.79 14.17 -23.65
CA PHE A 789 2.57 14.73 -22.54
C PHE A 789 2.08 16.13 -22.14
N ASP A 790 1.70 16.99 -23.08
CA ASP A 790 1.08 18.30 -22.79
C ASP A 790 -0.27 18.18 -22.08
N ALA A 791 -1.07 17.16 -22.42
CA ALA A 791 -2.30 16.86 -21.69
C ALA A 791 -2.01 16.35 -20.27
N LEU A 792 -0.98 15.52 -20.07
CA LEU A 792 -0.54 15.07 -18.73
C LEU A 792 -0.01 16.22 -17.88
N ARG A 793 0.75 17.16 -18.48
CA ARG A 793 1.21 18.41 -17.85
C ARG A 793 0.07 19.31 -17.36
N THR A 794 -1.20 19.05 -17.67
CA THR A 794 -2.29 19.88 -17.14
C THR A 794 -2.34 19.88 -15.61
N LEU A 795 -2.02 18.76 -14.94
CA LEU A 795 -1.67 18.81 -13.53
C LEU A 795 -0.27 19.44 -13.39
N ARG A 796 -0.20 20.53 -12.64
CA ARG A 796 1.03 21.32 -12.43
C ARG A 796 1.77 20.88 -11.20
N ALA A 797 1.13 21.01 -10.04
CA ALA A 797 1.74 20.69 -8.77
C ALA A 797 0.73 20.11 -7.77
N ALA A 798 1.24 19.36 -6.81
CA ALA A 798 0.51 18.91 -5.63
C ALA A 798 1.29 19.25 -4.36
N THR A 799 0.59 19.68 -3.32
CA THR A 799 1.17 20.00 -2.00
C THR A 799 0.33 19.39 -0.90
N ALA A 800 0.97 18.94 0.19
CA ALA A 800 0.29 18.52 1.41
C ALA A 800 1.03 18.98 2.68
N GLU A 801 0.29 19.35 3.71
CA GLU A 801 0.81 19.84 4.99
C GLU A 801 0.09 19.17 6.16
N THR A 802 0.83 18.55 7.07
CA THR A 802 0.28 17.89 8.27
C THR A 802 0.53 18.74 9.51
N THR A 803 -0.55 19.21 10.12
CA THR A 803 -0.57 19.95 11.40
C THR A 803 -1.18 19.09 12.51
N ARG A 804 -1.06 19.55 13.76
CA ARG A 804 -1.85 19.04 14.90
C ARG A 804 -2.85 20.13 15.31
N LYS A 805 -4.16 19.83 15.27
CA LYS A 805 -5.23 20.72 15.74
C LYS A 805 -6.00 19.99 16.84
N SER A 806 -6.09 20.61 18.02
CA SER A 806 -6.55 19.97 19.27
C SER A 806 -5.94 18.57 19.47
N ASP A 807 -6.74 17.55 19.27
CA ASP A 807 -6.52 16.13 19.46
C ASP A 807 -6.46 15.34 18.14
N ALA A 808 -6.55 16.03 16.99
CA ALA A 808 -6.47 15.45 15.65
C ALA A 808 -5.18 15.85 14.91
N TRP A 809 -4.66 14.92 14.12
CA TRP A 809 -3.74 15.23 13.02
C TRP A 809 -4.56 15.69 11.82
N VAL A 810 -4.12 16.77 11.16
CA VAL A 810 -4.84 17.38 10.05
C VAL A 810 -3.89 17.58 8.88
N THR A 811 -4.08 16.77 7.83
CA THR A 811 -3.40 16.93 6.54
C THR A 811 -4.27 17.78 5.62
N HIS A 812 -3.79 18.96 5.26
CA HIS A 812 -4.37 19.81 4.21
C HIS A 812 -3.63 19.55 2.91
N TRP A 813 -4.33 19.22 1.83
CA TRP A 813 -3.74 18.98 0.52
C TRP A 813 -4.40 19.81 -0.58
N LYS A 814 -3.62 20.14 -1.63
CA LYS A 814 -4.05 20.95 -2.77
C LYS A 814 -3.36 20.48 -4.05
N ASN A 815 -4.09 20.47 -5.16
CA ASN A 815 -3.63 20.10 -6.50
C ASN A 815 -3.94 21.24 -7.47
N VAL A 816 -2.93 21.81 -8.13
CA VAL A 816 -3.09 22.86 -9.16
C VAL A 816 -3.21 22.23 -10.53
N ILE A 817 -4.32 22.49 -11.21
CA ILE A 817 -4.61 22.00 -12.56
C ILE A 817 -4.83 23.20 -13.48
N ARG A 818 -4.07 23.26 -14.58
CA ARG A 818 -4.13 24.30 -15.61
C ARG A 818 -4.17 23.65 -16.98
N ASP A 819 -5.34 23.73 -17.60
CA ASP A 819 -5.61 23.27 -18.96
C ASP A 819 -4.64 23.90 -19.98
N ILE A 820 -4.45 23.24 -21.13
CA ILE A 820 -3.53 23.74 -22.17
C ILE A 820 -4.11 25.00 -22.84
N PRO A 821 -3.27 25.93 -23.34
CA PRO A 821 -3.74 27.13 -24.03
C PRO A 821 -4.63 26.82 -25.25
N ALA A 822 -5.70 27.59 -25.44
CA ALA A 822 -6.62 27.39 -26.57
C ALA A 822 -5.98 27.57 -27.96
N SER A 823 -4.81 28.22 -28.03
CA SER A 823 -3.99 28.32 -29.25
C SER A 823 -3.41 26.99 -29.71
N THR A 824 -3.20 26.03 -28.79
CA THR A 824 -2.62 24.70 -29.05
C THR A 824 -3.66 23.69 -29.55
N ARG A 825 -4.89 24.12 -29.86
CA ARG A 825 -5.96 23.27 -30.41
C ARG A 825 -5.79 22.89 -31.89
N LYS A 826 -4.79 23.44 -32.60
CA LYS A 826 -4.66 23.37 -34.06
C LYS A 826 -3.56 22.41 -34.49
#